data_AF-A0A914CF92-F1
#
_entry.id   AF-A0A914CF92-F1
#
_cell.length_a   1.000
_cell.length_b   1.000
_cell.length_c   1.000
_cell.angle_alpha   90.00
_cell.angle_beta   90.00
_cell.angle_gamma   90.00
#
_symmetry.space_group_name_H-M   'P 1'
#
loop_
_entity.id
_entity.type
_entity.pdbx_description
1 polymer ?
#
loop_
_entity_poly.entity_id
_entity_poly.type
_entity_poly.pdbx_seq_one_letter_code
_entity_poly.pdbx_strand_id
1 'polypeptide(L)'
;MEQSWKLPPQHVLWYDGVMFGKLNPLAHLNLQRSACVLSCRFIRTRWERGYLKDLYHRRALIGADPVISRSAQPNWISIRLHHVSSNTIITKWPVIKTQIEDSTENYKTNDHEMRNIVGDLRSKIDKIVQGGEEAARALHVKRGKLLARDRVETLIDPGTSFLEFSQFAGYQVYENEEVPAGGIITGIGVVSGRQCVIVANDATVKGGTYYPVTVKKHLRAQEIARQNNLPCIYLVDSGGANLPRQADIFADSNHFGRIFYNQATMSGMGIPQIAVVMGSCTAGGAYVPAMADQAIIVRKNGTIFLGGPPLVKAATGEEISAEDLGGADVHCSISGVTDYYALSDEHALSMARNAVAGLADNHLADLSSYPVEEPLYPAEELYGIVGTNLKKTFDIREVIARFVDGSRFDEFKQKYGETLVTGFARLYGQKVGIIGNNGVLFSESAMKGAHFIELCCQRKIPLIFLQNITGFMVGREAEAGGIAKHGAKMVTAVACANVPKITLIIGGSYGAGNYGMCGRAYSPRFLFMWPNARISVMGGEQAANVLAQVQRDRRKREGREWTEVEEQKLKQPVEQRNYTSEISALAHRISGENIAKETIVQALTSETFYERPDVVEESSGAQPSLEETIVSTESNVELVEQGRQKLENIVKCYLRSQWSLAPEEYISATMEYLCSDKKIAQISNSLGINHLVRTAEFPPDEITVANGLRALVAVLQPERAKKFVIDNILAHLIDLPLEDILPFKNPLNVLTDYLRAQRSVEKVEPRLLGMNGVETSMPYYIAGIYADQELVGHSPGETLSIAVDLAAQESLLRLWQTTKDRLFELGNRAYSIDLSKFESPNHSLRDVCSENTDISLMTMEELYQDPLDIVNIAEHYDKAIRPEVGIPLRRRLRHFFLKGSLMKRSHRRMIVPRPFTI
;
A
#
# COMPACT_ATOMS: atom_id res chain seq x y z
N MET A 1 16.52 74.53 13.18
CA MET A 1 15.97 74.60 14.55
C MET A 1 15.87 73.15 15.01
N GLU A 2 16.96 72.55 15.50
CA GLU A 2 17.42 72.56 16.92
C GLU A 2 16.59 71.60 17.80
N GLN A 3 17.07 70.83 18.80
CA GLN A 3 18.39 70.35 19.30
C GLN A 3 18.09 69.15 20.27
N SER A 4 18.93 68.14 20.56
CA SER A 4 20.14 67.58 19.92
C SER A 4 20.60 66.24 20.57
N TRP A 5 20.93 65.22 19.76
CA TRP A 5 22.03 64.22 19.90
C TRP A 5 22.40 63.56 21.27
N LYS A 6 22.55 62.21 21.29
CA LYS A 6 23.87 61.50 21.30
C LYS A 6 23.79 59.97 21.17
N LEU A 7 24.84 59.38 20.59
CA LEU A 7 25.14 57.96 20.28
C LEU A 7 26.41 57.51 21.08
N PRO A 8 27.12 56.39 20.76
CA PRO A 8 26.86 54.95 20.93
C PRO A 8 28.01 54.33 21.83
N PRO A 9 28.74 53.22 21.57
CA PRO A 9 28.47 51.86 21.04
C PRO A 9 29.00 50.69 21.96
N GLN A 10 28.96 49.44 21.45
CA GLN A 10 29.99 48.35 21.61
C GLN A 10 30.16 47.45 22.88
N HIS A 11 30.65 46.24 22.57
CA HIS A 11 31.39 45.22 23.35
C HIS A 11 30.71 44.19 24.30
N VAL A 12 30.61 42.96 23.76
CA VAL A 12 30.96 41.63 24.30
C VAL A 12 31.84 41.63 25.57
N LEU A 13 31.50 40.80 26.58
CA LEU A 13 32.40 39.76 27.17
C LEU A 13 31.66 38.81 28.15
N TRP A 14 32.26 37.64 28.37
CA TRP A 14 31.76 36.51 29.17
C TRP A 14 32.22 36.57 30.66
N TYR A 15 31.69 35.60 31.42
CA TYR A 15 32.35 34.75 32.44
C TYR A 15 31.85 34.80 33.91
N ASP A 16 31.54 33.59 34.39
CA ASP A 16 31.41 33.03 35.75
C ASP A 16 31.09 33.89 36.99
N GLY A 17 30.11 33.39 37.77
CA GLY A 17 30.54 32.69 38.98
C GLY A 17 29.88 33.02 40.33
N VAL A 18 29.28 31.99 40.93
CA VAL A 18 29.50 31.59 42.34
C VAL A 18 28.83 32.40 43.49
N MET A 19 27.80 31.73 44.06
CA MET A 19 27.49 31.55 45.51
C MET A 19 26.38 32.32 46.26
N PHE A 20 25.81 31.56 47.21
CA PHE A 20 24.67 31.84 48.08
C PHE A 20 25.08 32.42 49.44
N GLY A 21 24.21 33.26 50.03
CA GLY A 21 24.12 33.52 51.47
C GLY A 21 22.82 34.28 51.80
N LYS A 22 21.74 33.61 52.23
CA LYS A 22 21.33 33.27 53.62
C LYS A 22 20.87 34.44 54.52
N LEU A 23 19.62 34.28 55.01
CA LEU A 23 19.04 34.76 56.29
C LEU A 23 18.31 36.14 56.36
N ASN A 24 16.98 36.06 56.17
CA ASN A 24 15.85 36.61 56.98
C ASN A 24 16.17 37.03 58.44
N PRO A 25 15.32 37.83 59.17
CA PRO A 25 13.85 37.93 59.02
C PRO A 25 13.14 39.31 59.36
N LEU A 26 11.80 39.32 59.35
CA LEU A 26 10.83 40.29 59.96
C LEU A 26 10.74 41.72 59.34
N ALA A 27 9.58 42.37 59.20
CA ALA A 27 8.16 41.98 59.37
C ALA A 27 7.20 42.94 58.60
N HIS A 28 5.92 42.56 58.53
CA HIS A 28 4.75 43.38 58.13
C HIS A 28 4.63 43.90 56.68
N LEU A 29 3.86 43.19 55.85
CA LEU A 29 2.60 43.72 55.28
C LEU A 29 1.69 42.57 54.80
N ASN A 30 0.37 42.80 54.84
CA ASN A 30 -0.65 41.76 54.86
C ASN A 30 -1.23 41.44 53.47
N LEU A 31 -1.66 40.18 53.29
CA LEU A 31 -2.76 39.72 52.41
C LEU A 31 -2.80 40.17 50.93
N GLN A 32 -2.35 39.28 50.02
CA GLN A 32 -3.06 38.86 48.78
C GLN A 32 -2.15 38.10 47.75
N ARG A 33 -1.24 37.21 48.18
CA ARG A 33 -0.47 36.34 47.25
C ARG A 33 -0.25 34.91 47.79
N SER A 34 -1.31 34.11 47.93
CA SER A 34 -1.19 32.68 48.30
C SER A 34 -2.35 31.79 47.84
N ALA A 35 -2.76 31.92 46.57
CA ALA A 35 -3.68 30.97 45.91
C ALA A 35 -3.11 30.40 44.60
N CYS A 36 -2.51 31.25 43.75
CA CYS A 36 -2.02 30.84 42.44
C CYS A 36 -0.76 29.93 42.51
N VAL A 37 0.29 30.32 43.24
CA VAL A 37 1.61 29.65 43.18
C VAL A 37 1.61 28.23 43.78
N LEU A 38 0.85 28.00 44.86
CA LEU A 38 0.69 26.66 45.45
C LEU A 38 -0.15 25.75 44.55
N SER A 39 -1.19 26.29 43.91
CA SER A 39 -2.02 25.57 42.95
C SER A 39 -1.22 25.16 41.71
N CYS A 40 -0.44 26.07 41.11
CA CYS A 40 0.41 25.75 39.95
C CYS A 40 1.43 24.65 40.26
N ARG A 41 2.02 24.61 41.46
CA ARG A 41 2.94 23.52 41.85
C ARG A 41 2.21 22.18 42.03
N PHE A 42 1.04 22.18 42.69
CA PHE A 42 0.23 20.96 42.84
C PHE A 42 -0.26 20.41 41.49
N ILE A 43 -0.74 21.28 40.60
CA ILE A 43 -1.17 20.93 39.24
C ILE A 43 0.00 20.28 38.49
N ARG A 44 1.17 20.92 38.47
CA ARG A 44 2.34 20.40 37.76
C ARG A 44 2.76 19.01 38.28
N THR A 45 2.80 18.80 39.60
CA THR A 45 3.09 17.47 40.18
C THR A 45 2.00 16.41 39.97
N ARG A 46 0.73 16.78 39.77
CA ARG A 46 -0.37 15.84 39.53
C ARG A 46 -0.42 15.38 38.07
N TRP A 47 -0.06 16.28 37.15
CA TRP A 47 -0.05 16.00 35.71
C TRP A 47 1.25 15.31 35.28
N GLU A 48 2.44 15.89 35.51
CA GLU A 48 3.72 15.33 35.02
C GLU A 48 4.01 13.92 35.59
N ARG A 49 3.68 13.66 36.86
CA ARG A 49 3.92 12.33 37.50
C ARG A 49 3.00 11.23 37.00
N GLY A 50 1.71 11.54 36.80
CA GLY A 50 0.76 10.59 36.22
C GLY A 50 1.05 10.34 34.74
N TYR A 51 1.53 11.36 34.04
CA TYR A 51 1.76 11.36 32.59
C TYR A 51 3.04 10.63 32.15
N LEU A 52 4.19 10.87 32.79
CA LEU A 52 5.43 10.14 32.44
C LEU A 52 5.28 8.64 32.76
N LYS A 53 4.50 8.33 33.80
CA LYS A 53 4.02 6.99 34.13
C LYS A 53 3.09 6.43 33.04
N ASP A 54 2.09 7.20 32.61
CA ASP A 54 1.17 6.89 31.49
C ASP A 54 1.95 6.49 30.23
N LEU A 55 3.03 7.23 29.91
CA LEU A 55 3.94 6.90 28.82
C LEU A 55 4.68 5.56 29.05
N TYR A 56 5.18 5.31 30.25
CA TYR A 56 5.93 4.11 30.61
C TYR A 56 5.06 2.85 30.45
N HIS A 57 3.90 2.72 31.12
CA HIS A 57 3.13 1.47 30.99
C HIS A 57 2.38 1.33 29.66
N ARG A 58 2.07 2.42 28.94
CA ARG A 58 1.58 2.29 27.56
C ARG A 58 2.66 1.71 26.65
N ARG A 59 3.91 2.15 26.78
CA ARG A 59 5.06 1.60 26.03
C ARG A 59 5.36 0.16 26.44
N ALA A 60 5.30 -0.16 27.74
CA ALA A 60 5.39 -1.53 28.25
C ALA A 60 4.32 -2.47 27.67
N LEU A 61 3.03 -2.07 27.73
CA LEU A 61 1.90 -2.85 27.21
C LEU A 61 2.04 -3.17 25.71
N ILE A 62 2.67 -2.29 24.93
CA ILE A 62 2.89 -2.47 23.48
C ILE A 62 4.30 -3.00 23.13
N GLY A 63 5.16 -3.30 24.12
CA GLY A 63 6.50 -3.89 23.91
C GLY A 63 7.61 -2.92 23.48
N ALA A 64 7.40 -1.60 23.59
CA ALA A 64 8.38 -0.58 23.23
C ALA A 64 9.25 -0.16 24.43
N ASP A 65 10.56 0.08 24.23
CA ASP A 65 11.41 0.62 25.31
C ASP A 65 10.90 2.01 25.75
N PRO A 66 10.92 2.28 27.07
CA PRO A 66 10.80 3.62 27.59
C PRO A 66 12.13 4.37 27.42
N VAL A 67 12.16 5.33 26.50
CA VAL A 67 13.31 6.25 26.31
C VAL A 67 13.55 7.14 27.55
N ILE A 68 12.61 7.14 28.50
CA ILE A 68 12.72 7.88 29.78
C ILE A 68 13.43 6.99 30.80
N SER A 69 14.67 7.34 31.13
CA SER A 69 15.44 6.72 32.22
C SER A 69 14.73 6.81 33.58
N ARG A 70 14.89 5.77 34.42
CA ARG A 70 14.58 5.81 35.86
C ARG A 70 15.15 7.04 36.58
N SER A 71 16.24 7.62 36.09
CA SER A 71 16.94 8.77 36.68
C SER A 71 16.34 10.14 36.36
N ALA A 72 15.23 10.24 35.63
CA ALA A 72 14.57 11.52 35.32
C ALA A 72 13.87 12.19 36.53
N GLN A 73 14.08 11.70 37.76
CA GLN A 73 13.65 12.35 38.99
C GLN A 73 14.81 13.08 39.68
N PRO A 74 14.72 14.39 39.97
CA PRO A 74 15.59 14.99 40.96
C PRO A 74 15.20 14.46 42.35
N ASN A 75 16.19 13.95 43.10
CA ASN A 75 16.03 13.47 44.47
C ASN A 75 15.45 14.56 45.39
N TRP A 76 14.14 14.52 45.67
CA TRP A 76 13.51 15.36 46.68
C TRP A 76 12.84 14.51 47.75
N ILE A 77 13.40 14.64 48.95
CA ILE A 77 13.05 13.94 50.18
C ILE A 77 11.54 14.04 50.47
N SER A 78 10.97 12.92 50.95
CA SER A 78 9.65 12.85 51.53
C SER A 78 9.44 13.93 52.60
N ILE A 79 8.70 14.99 52.26
CA ILE A 79 8.13 15.89 53.25
C ILE A 79 6.99 15.13 53.92
N ARG A 80 7.21 14.74 55.19
CA ARG A 80 6.20 14.14 56.04
C ARG A 80 4.97 15.05 56.12
N LEU A 81 3.87 14.64 55.49
CA LEU A 81 2.54 15.10 55.89
C LEU A 81 2.19 14.41 57.21
N HIS A 82 2.51 15.07 58.31
CA HIS A 82 2.07 14.67 59.64
C HIS A 82 0.55 14.83 59.77
N HIS A 83 -0.10 13.81 60.33
CA HIS A 83 -1.48 13.82 60.85
C HIS A 83 -2.64 14.07 59.88
N VAL A 84 -3.00 13.04 59.09
CA VAL A 84 -4.34 12.43 59.19
C VAL A 84 -4.18 10.91 59.19
N SER A 85 -4.68 10.24 60.22
CA SER A 85 -4.68 8.78 60.31
C SER A 85 -5.81 8.18 59.48
N SER A 86 -5.59 7.98 58.18
CA SER A 86 -6.40 7.08 57.35
C SER A 86 -5.61 5.83 56.95
N ASN A 87 -4.90 5.24 57.92
CA ASN A 87 -4.54 3.83 57.81
C ASN A 87 -5.84 3.01 57.67
N THR A 88 -5.77 1.94 56.87
CA THR A 88 -6.84 0.93 56.71
C THR A 88 -8.01 1.28 55.76
N ILE A 89 -7.73 1.63 54.49
CA ILE A 89 -8.32 1.00 53.27
C ILE A 89 -7.32 1.23 52.10
N ILE A 90 -6.29 0.38 51.98
CA ILE A 90 -5.49 0.25 50.75
C ILE A 90 -5.47 -1.24 50.34
N THR A 91 -6.55 -1.60 49.63
CA THR A 91 -6.75 -2.71 48.69
C THR A 91 -6.31 -4.15 49.03
N LYS A 92 -7.35 -5.00 49.18
CA LYS A 92 -7.37 -6.43 49.57
C LYS A 92 -6.77 -7.47 48.59
N TRP A 93 -6.09 -7.07 47.52
CA TRP A 93 -5.69 -8.00 46.45
C TRP A 93 -4.23 -8.46 46.57
N PRO A 94 -3.94 -9.76 46.36
CA PRO A 94 -2.59 -10.30 46.54
C PRO A 94 -1.65 -9.82 45.44
N VAL A 95 -0.37 -9.72 45.81
CA VAL A 95 0.73 -9.40 44.90
C VAL A 95 1.20 -10.68 44.21
N ILE A 96 1.37 -10.65 42.90
CA ILE A 96 2.05 -11.72 42.16
C ILE A 96 3.52 -11.71 42.58
N LYS A 97 4.02 -12.84 43.10
CA LYS A 97 5.44 -13.04 43.40
C LYS A 97 6.13 -13.62 42.17
N THR A 98 7.02 -12.86 41.53
CA THR A 98 7.76 -13.37 40.37
C THR A 98 8.58 -14.60 40.73
N GLN A 99 8.63 -15.56 39.81
CA GLN A 99 9.51 -16.74 39.84
C GLN A 99 10.63 -16.65 38.77
N ILE A 100 10.81 -15.47 38.16
CA ILE A 100 11.78 -15.24 37.09
C ILE A 100 13.14 -14.87 37.68
N GLU A 101 14.17 -15.62 37.27
CA GLU A 101 15.57 -15.34 37.58
C GLU A 101 16.29 -14.85 36.30
N ASP A 102 16.67 -13.57 36.29
CA ASP A 102 17.35 -12.89 35.18
C ASP A 102 18.75 -13.43 34.87
N SER A 103 19.38 -14.08 35.86
CA SER A 103 20.66 -14.77 35.72
C SER A 103 20.60 -16.01 34.82
N THR A 104 19.42 -16.59 34.59
CA THR A 104 19.27 -17.84 33.84
C THR A 104 19.60 -17.69 32.35
N GLU A 105 20.19 -18.73 31.76
CA GLU A 105 20.56 -18.76 30.34
C GLU A 105 19.32 -18.61 29.43
N ASN A 106 18.22 -19.29 29.77
CA ASN A 106 16.96 -19.20 29.02
C ASN A 106 16.39 -17.76 28.99
N TYR A 107 16.46 -17.03 30.11
CA TYR A 107 16.03 -15.62 30.16
C TYR A 107 16.92 -14.73 29.30
N LYS A 108 18.26 -14.90 29.38
CA LYS A 108 19.22 -14.12 28.59
C LYS A 108 19.07 -14.34 27.08
N THR A 109 18.86 -15.59 26.65
CA THR A 109 18.60 -15.92 25.25
C THR A 109 17.28 -15.30 24.77
N ASN A 110 16.21 -15.42 25.54
CA ASN A 110 14.92 -14.80 25.23
C ASN A 110 15.04 -13.26 25.12
N ASP A 111 15.73 -12.60 26.05
CA ASP A 111 15.93 -11.13 26.06
C ASP A 111 16.71 -10.68 24.82
N HIS A 112 17.82 -11.35 24.50
CA HIS A 112 18.63 -11.07 23.31
C HIS A 112 17.84 -11.23 22.00
N GLU A 113 17.17 -12.37 21.80
CA GLU A 113 16.36 -12.62 20.60
C GLU A 113 15.21 -11.60 20.46
N MET A 114 14.52 -11.29 21.57
CA MET A 114 13.41 -10.34 21.58
C MET A 114 13.91 -8.91 21.26
N ARG A 115 15.03 -8.49 21.85
CA ARG A 115 15.66 -7.19 21.53
C ARG A 115 16.05 -7.08 20.07
N ASN A 116 16.53 -8.16 19.45
CA ASN A 116 16.88 -8.16 18.03
C ASN A 116 15.67 -7.89 17.12
N ILE A 117 14.54 -8.58 17.35
CA ILE A 117 13.31 -8.34 16.56
C ILE A 117 12.63 -7.00 16.89
N VAL A 118 12.81 -6.48 18.12
CA VAL A 118 12.39 -5.13 18.50
C VAL A 118 13.28 -4.06 17.83
N GLY A 119 14.56 -4.33 17.65
CA GLY A 119 15.50 -3.47 16.91
C GLY A 119 15.16 -3.40 15.41
N ASP A 120 14.89 -4.55 14.79
CA ASP A 120 14.37 -4.64 13.42
C ASP A 120 13.05 -3.87 13.23
N LEU A 121 12.10 -4.02 14.18
CA LEU A 121 10.86 -3.25 14.19
C LEU A 121 11.13 -1.74 14.22
N ARG A 122 12.04 -1.27 15.10
CA ARG A 122 12.38 0.16 15.22
C ARG A 122 13.00 0.69 13.93
N SER A 123 14.00 0.01 13.38
CA SER A 123 14.63 0.38 12.10
C SER A 123 13.60 0.58 10.97
N LYS A 124 12.61 -0.32 10.88
CA LYS A 124 11.50 -0.21 9.91
C LYS A 124 10.56 0.95 10.22
N ILE A 125 10.23 1.21 11.50
CA ILE A 125 9.46 2.38 11.92
C ILE A 125 10.22 3.67 11.57
N ASP A 126 11.52 3.74 11.83
CA ASP A 126 12.34 4.93 11.59
C ASP A 126 12.38 5.29 10.10
N LYS A 127 12.39 4.29 9.20
CA LYS A 127 12.18 4.48 7.75
C LYS A 127 10.75 4.97 7.44
N ILE A 128 9.72 4.32 7.98
CA ILE A 128 8.30 4.66 7.74
C ILE A 128 7.96 6.08 8.22
N VAL A 129 8.54 6.53 9.32
CA VAL A 129 8.31 7.85 9.93
C VAL A 129 8.76 8.98 9.00
N GLN A 130 9.72 8.73 8.10
CA GLN A 130 10.18 9.71 7.10
C GLN A 130 9.13 10.08 6.03
N GLY A 131 8.01 9.36 5.92
CA GLY A 131 7.01 9.65 4.88
C GLY A 131 7.53 9.39 3.47
N GLY A 132 7.22 10.27 2.52
CA GLY A 132 7.66 10.15 1.13
C GLY A 132 9.16 10.40 0.91
N GLU A 133 9.61 10.29 -0.34
CA GLU A 133 11.01 10.51 -0.73
C GLU A 133 11.53 11.91 -0.36
N GLU A 134 12.84 12.05 -0.16
CA GLU A 134 13.47 13.30 0.29
C GLU A 134 13.17 14.48 -0.65
N ALA A 135 13.20 14.25 -1.97
CA ALA A 135 12.82 15.26 -2.96
C ALA A 135 11.36 15.73 -2.81
N ALA A 136 10.44 14.82 -2.47
CA ALA A 136 9.04 15.15 -2.22
C ALA A 136 8.86 15.95 -0.91
N ARG A 137 9.57 15.58 0.16
CA ARG A 137 9.62 16.36 1.41
C ARG A 137 10.17 17.76 1.20
N ALA A 138 11.32 17.88 0.52
CA ALA A 138 11.96 19.16 0.24
C ALA A 138 11.06 20.06 -0.62
N LEU A 139 10.36 19.50 -1.62
CA LEU A 139 9.38 20.24 -2.42
C LEU A 139 8.16 20.69 -1.59
N HIS A 140 7.69 19.87 -0.66
CA HIS A 140 6.57 20.21 0.24
C HIS A 140 6.94 21.36 1.19
N VAL A 141 8.10 21.28 1.85
CA VAL A 141 8.62 22.36 2.72
C VAL A 141 8.91 23.63 1.92
N LYS A 142 9.45 23.53 0.69
CA LYS A 142 9.68 24.68 -0.20
C LYS A 142 8.38 25.42 -0.59
N ARG A 143 7.22 24.77 -0.48
CA ARG A 143 5.90 25.39 -0.66
C ARG A 143 5.38 26.10 0.61
N GLY A 144 6.17 26.19 1.67
CA GLY A 144 5.76 26.82 2.93
C GLY A 144 4.75 25.99 3.73
N LYS A 145 4.82 24.67 3.61
CA LYS A 145 3.91 23.72 4.26
C LYS A 145 4.66 22.86 5.28
N LEU A 146 4.05 22.62 6.43
CA LEU A 146 4.56 21.69 7.45
C LEU A 146 4.36 20.23 6.98
N LEU A 147 5.25 19.31 7.35
CA LEU A 147 5.05 17.88 7.06
C LEU A 147 3.90 17.33 7.92
N ALA A 148 3.30 16.21 7.49
CA ALA A 148 2.13 15.64 8.17
C ALA A 148 2.37 15.34 9.66
N ARG A 149 3.59 14.90 10.03
CA ARG A 149 3.97 14.64 11.43
C ARG A 149 4.21 15.93 12.21
N ASP A 150 4.87 16.93 11.62
CA ASP A 150 5.08 18.25 12.24
C ASP A 150 3.75 18.94 12.53
N ARG A 151 2.76 18.79 11.65
CA ARG A 151 1.38 19.26 11.85
C ARG A 151 0.70 18.57 13.04
N VAL A 152 0.88 17.26 13.20
CA VAL A 152 0.36 16.52 14.37
C VAL A 152 1.04 16.97 15.66
N GLU A 153 2.38 17.08 15.67
CA GLU A 153 3.16 17.53 16.83
C GLU A 153 2.80 18.97 17.26
N THR A 154 2.57 19.85 16.27
CA THR A 154 2.15 21.25 16.51
C THR A 154 0.69 21.36 16.98
N LEU A 155 -0.16 20.40 16.61
CA LEU A 155 -1.58 20.36 16.99
C LEU A 155 -1.78 19.89 18.43
N ILE A 156 -1.04 18.88 18.87
CA ILE A 156 -1.20 18.29 20.21
C ILE A 156 -0.69 19.20 21.32
N ASP A 157 -1.17 18.99 22.54
CA ASP A 157 -0.74 19.73 23.72
C ASP A 157 0.73 19.41 24.05
N PRO A 158 1.60 20.41 24.28
CA PRO A 158 3.01 20.20 24.59
C PRO A 158 3.20 19.27 25.80
N GLY A 159 4.04 18.25 25.63
CA GLY A 159 4.26 17.24 26.65
C GLY A 159 3.07 16.27 26.83
N THR A 160 2.25 16.07 25.80
CA THR A 160 1.27 14.97 25.73
C THR A 160 1.65 13.94 24.66
N SER A 161 1.04 12.76 24.71
CA SER A 161 1.43 11.61 23.87
C SER A 161 0.54 11.48 22.65
N PHE A 162 1.13 11.13 21.52
CA PHE A 162 0.40 10.66 20.35
C PHE A 162 0.42 9.12 20.28
N LEU A 163 -0.75 8.49 20.35
CA LEU A 163 -0.92 7.05 20.11
C LEU A 163 -1.19 6.84 18.61
N GLU A 164 -0.14 6.67 17.82
CA GLU A 164 -0.25 6.41 16.38
C GLU A 164 -0.84 5.01 16.10
N PHE A 165 -1.70 4.93 15.08
CA PHE A 165 -2.33 3.70 14.61
C PHE A 165 -1.66 3.19 13.34
N SER A 166 -1.44 1.87 13.27
CA SER A 166 -1.12 1.16 12.02
C SER A 166 0.03 1.81 11.23
N GLN A 167 1.18 1.99 11.89
CA GLN A 167 2.41 2.51 11.25
C GLN A 167 2.83 1.66 10.03
N PHE A 168 2.71 0.33 10.11
CA PHE A 168 3.02 -0.60 9.02
C PHE A 168 1.94 -0.71 7.93
N ALA A 169 0.94 0.19 7.90
CA ALA A 169 0.00 0.22 6.77
C ALA A 169 0.76 0.47 5.46
N GLY A 170 0.44 -0.32 4.42
CA GLY A 170 1.10 -0.23 3.10
C GLY A 170 2.48 -0.90 3.00
N TYR A 171 3.11 -1.30 4.12
CA TYR A 171 4.44 -1.91 4.11
C TYR A 171 4.43 -3.23 3.33
N GLN A 172 5.19 -3.30 2.23
CA GLN A 172 5.28 -4.44 1.31
C GLN A 172 3.92 -4.93 0.76
N VAL A 173 2.93 -4.03 0.65
CA VAL A 173 1.59 -4.34 0.11
C VAL A 173 1.48 -4.06 -1.40
N TYR A 174 2.21 -3.07 -1.90
CA TYR A 174 2.16 -2.64 -3.30
C TYR A 174 3.49 -2.92 -3.97
N GLU A 175 3.46 -3.72 -5.04
CA GLU A 175 4.63 -4.05 -5.85
C GLU A 175 5.27 -2.78 -6.42
N ASN A 176 6.59 -2.65 -6.28
CA ASN A 176 7.41 -1.54 -6.79
C ASN A 176 6.98 -0.13 -6.29
N GLU A 177 6.11 -0.03 -5.28
CA GLU A 177 5.61 1.23 -4.73
C GLU A 177 5.68 1.26 -3.21
N GLU A 178 6.61 2.03 -2.64
CA GLU A 178 6.55 2.33 -1.20
C GLU A 178 5.40 3.32 -0.92
N VAL A 179 4.51 2.95 0.00
CA VAL A 179 3.43 3.79 0.53
C VAL A 179 3.50 3.84 2.07
N PRO A 180 4.49 4.53 2.65
CA PRO A 180 4.74 4.54 4.10
C PRO A 180 3.51 4.99 4.90
N ALA A 181 3.23 4.28 6.00
CA ALA A 181 2.05 4.48 6.85
C ALA A 181 0.70 4.45 6.10
N GLY A 182 0.66 3.99 4.85
CA GLY A 182 -0.50 4.06 3.97
C GLY A 182 -0.83 5.48 3.51
N GLY A 183 0.14 6.41 3.45
CA GLY A 183 -0.07 7.81 3.03
C GLY A 183 -0.90 8.66 3.99
N ILE A 184 -1.15 8.16 5.21
CA ILE A 184 -2.00 8.82 6.20
C ILE A 184 -1.54 8.51 7.62
N ILE A 185 -1.31 9.54 8.42
CA ILE A 185 -1.00 9.44 9.85
C ILE A 185 -2.33 9.49 10.60
N THR A 186 -2.62 8.47 11.43
CA THR A 186 -3.83 8.45 12.25
C THR A 186 -3.49 8.05 13.68
N GLY A 187 -4.20 8.59 14.66
CA GLY A 187 -3.91 8.30 16.07
C GLY A 187 -4.78 9.09 17.04
N ILE A 188 -4.53 8.92 18.34
CA ILE A 188 -5.13 9.76 19.39
C ILE A 188 -4.07 10.68 19.97
N GLY A 189 -4.35 11.98 19.97
CA GLY A 189 -3.58 13.00 20.68
C GLY A 189 -4.46 13.75 21.69
N VAL A 190 -3.84 14.52 22.58
CA VAL A 190 -4.57 15.48 23.43
C VAL A 190 -4.47 16.85 22.78
N VAL A 191 -5.60 17.53 22.59
CA VAL A 191 -5.71 18.85 21.98
C VAL A 191 -6.59 19.70 22.88
N SER A 192 -6.05 20.81 23.41
CA SER A 192 -6.77 21.70 24.34
C SER A 192 -7.37 20.96 25.54
N GLY A 193 -6.63 20.01 26.11
CA GLY A 193 -7.05 19.15 27.23
C GLY A 193 -7.97 17.98 26.87
N ARG A 194 -8.38 17.84 25.61
CA ARG A 194 -9.33 16.82 25.14
C ARG A 194 -8.65 15.75 24.28
N GLN A 195 -8.99 14.47 24.49
CA GLN A 195 -8.54 13.40 23.60
C GLN A 195 -9.31 13.46 22.28
N CYS A 196 -8.58 13.55 21.17
CA CYS A 196 -9.13 13.64 19.82
C CYS A 196 -8.48 12.58 18.92
N VAL A 197 -9.26 12.02 17.99
CA VAL A 197 -8.70 11.22 16.88
C VAL A 197 -8.24 12.18 15.80
N ILE A 198 -6.95 12.15 15.50
CA ILE A 198 -6.33 12.98 14.46
C ILE A 198 -6.10 12.10 13.23
N VAL A 199 -6.41 12.64 12.05
CA VAL A 199 -6.26 12.00 10.75
C VAL A 199 -5.59 12.99 9.80
N ALA A 200 -4.31 12.80 9.51
CA ALA A 200 -3.51 13.70 8.70
C ALA A 200 -3.02 13.02 7.42
N ASN A 201 -3.34 13.57 6.25
CA ASN A 201 -2.80 13.07 4.98
C ASN A 201 -1.32 13.44 4.84
N ASP A 202 -0.51 12.51 4.34
CA ASP A 202 0.88 12.78 3.99
C ASP A 202 1.01 13.03 2.48
N ALA A 203 0.95 14.32 2.11
CA ALA A 203 1.11 14.77 0.73
C ALA A 203 2.46 14.40 0.10
N THR A 204 3.48 14.04 0.89
CA THR A 204 4.79 13.60 0.36
C THR A 204 4.72 12.15 -0.15
N VAL A 205 3.82 11.32 0.40
CA VAL A 205 3.60 9.94 -0.05
C VAL A 205 2.63 9.94 -1.23
N LYS A 206 3.17 9.84 -2.45
CA LYS A 206 2.39 9.72 -3.70
C LYS A 206 1.30 10.82 -3.83
N GLY A 207 1.63 12.06 -3.42
CA GLY A 207 0.71 13.20 -3.45
C GLY A 207 -0.42 13.15 -2.42
N GLY A 208 -0.29 12.34 -1.37
CA GLY A 208 -1.35 12.10 -0.37
C GLY A 208 -2.56 11.35 -0.94
N THR A 209 -2.38 10.63 -2.06
CA THR A 209 -3.50 9.95 -2.74
C THR A 209 -3.97 8.72 -1.97
N TYR A 210 -5.28 8.47 -1.99
CA TYR A 210 -5.88 7.32 -1.31
C TYR A 210 -5.64 6.03 -2.08
N TYR A 211 -4.80 5.16 -1.54
CA TYR A 211 -4.70 3.73 -1.90
C TYR A 211 -5.76 2.92 -1.12
N PRO A 212 -6.07 1.66 -1.50
CA PRO A 212 -7.02 0.82 -0.76
C PRO A 212 -6.71 0.71 0.75
N VAL A 213 -5.42 0.63 1.12
CA VAL A 213 -5.00 0.61 2.54
C VAL A 213 -5.22 1.96 3.25
N THR A 214 -5.17 3.08 2.51
CA THR A 214 -5.41 4.43 3.04
C THR A 214 -6.87 4.56 3.47
N VAL A 215 -7.79 4.10 2.62
CA VAL A 215 -9.24 4.06 2.92
C VAL A 215 -9.47 3.21 4.16
N LYS A 216 -8.94 1.98 4.18
CA LYS A 216 -9.06 1.05 5.31
C LYS A 216 -8.50 1.62 6.62
N LYS A 217 -7.40 2.37 6.58
CA LYS A 217 -6.80 3.04 7.75
C LYS A 217 -7.63 4.24 8.22
N HIS A 218 -8.16 5.05 7.29
CA HIS A 218 -9.05 6.17 7.61
C HIS A 218 -10.35 5.66 8.27
N LEU A 219 -11.04 4.70 7.66
CA LEU A 219 -12.27 4.11 8.21
C LEU A 219 -12.02 3.47 9.58
N ARG A 220 -10.84 2.87 9.81
CA ARG A 220 -10.49 2.35 11.13
C ARG A 220 -10.27 3.46 12.16
N ALA A 221 -9.72 4.62 11.80
CA ALA A 221 -9.61 5.75 12.71
C ALA A 221 -10.99 6.29 13.12
N GLN A 222 -11.92 6.43 12.16
CA GLN A 222 -13.31 6.81 12.44
C GLN A 222 -14.04 5.78 13.30
N GLU A 223 -13.83 4.48 13.07
CA GLU A 223 -14.44 3.45 13.92
C GLU A 223 -13.92 3.51 15.37
N ILE A 224 -12.64 3.87 15.57
CA ILE A 224 -12.10 4.13 16.91
C ILE A 224 -12.74 5.39 17.51
N ALA A 225 -12.89 6.48 16.74
CA ALA A 225 -13.54 7.70 17.19
C ALA A 225 -14.99 7.46 17.64
N ARG A 226 -15.79 6.85 16.75
CA ARG A 226 -17.20 6.47 16.96
C ARG A 226 -17.39 5.58 18.17
N GLN A 227 -16.58 4.53 18.31
CA GLN A 227 -16.70 3.61 19.44
C GLN A 227 -16.38 4.30 20.78
N ASN A 228 -15.36 5.17 20.81
CA ASN A 228 -14.82 5.75 22.05
C ASN A 228 -15.29 7.19 22.33
N ASN A 229 -16.24 7.71 21.54
CA ASN A 229 -16.82 9.06 21.67
C ASN A 229 -15.76 10.19 21.62
N LEU A 230 -14.80 10.08 20.70
CA LEU A 230 -13.70 11.03 20.55
C LEU A 230 -13.95 11.96 19.35
N PRO A 231 -13.81 13.30 19.49
CA PRO A 231 -13.85 14.21 18.35
C PRO A 231 -12.81 13.86 17.29
N CYS A 232 -13.15 14.09 16.03
CA CYS A 232 -12.28 13.89 14.87
C CYS A 232 -11.66 15.21 14.42
N ILE A 233 -10.35 15.21 14.14
CA ILE A 233 -9.65 16.33 13.49
C ILE A 233 -8.98 15.82 12.21
N TYR A 234 -9.44 16.30 11.06
CA TYR A 234 -8.95 15.91 9.74
C TYR A 234 -8.00 16.98 9.21
N LEU A 235 -6.70 16.69 9.11
CA LEU A 235 -5.70 17.54 8.47
C LEU A 235 -5.58 17.12 7.00
N VAL A 236 -6.37 17.78 6.16
CA VAL A 236 -6.66 17.37 4.78
C VAL A 236 -5.64 17.96 3.81
N ASP A 237 -4.95 17.09 3.09
CA ASP A 237 -3.92 17.43 2.10
C ASP A 237 -3.72 16.24 1.13
N SER A 238 -4.66 16.07 0.20
CA SER A 238 -4.76 14.87 -0.63
C SER A 238 -5.06 15.18 -2.10
N GLY A 239 -4.23 14.64 -2.99
CA GLY A 239 -4.43 14.69 -4.44
C GLY A 239 -5.63 13.88 -4.98
N GLY A 240 -6.42 13.21 -4.12
CA GLY A 240 -7.58 12.40 -4.51
C GLY A 240 -7.34 10.89 -4.38
N ALA A 241 -7.98 10.08 -5.22
CA ALA A 241 -7.84 8.62 -5.21
C ALA A 241 -6.69 8.13 -6.11
N ASN A 242 -6.07 6.99 -5.78
CA ASN A 242 -5.13 6.30 -6.66
C ASN A 242 -5.91 5.68 -7.84
N LEU A 243 -6.05 6.44 -8.94
CA LEU A 243 -6.89 6.09 -10.09
C LEU A 243 -6.65 4.68 -10.68
N PRO A 244 -5.40 4.16 -10.79
CA PRO A 244 -5.18 2.78 -11.28
C PRO A 244 -5.86 1.70 -10.44
N ARG A 245 -6.13 1.96 -9.15
CA ARG A 245 -6.73 1.02 -8.19
C ARG A 245 -8.14 1.44 -7.77
N GLN A 246 -8.81 2.29 -8.56
CA GLN A 246 -10.07 2.94 -8.19
C GLN A 246 -11.20 1.97 -7.79
N ALA A 247 -11.24 0.76 -8.37
CA ALA A 247 -12.25 -0.25 -8.04
C ALA A 247 -12.22 -0.62 -6.54
N ASP A 248 -11.01 -0.82 -6.01
CA ASP A 248 -10.71 -1.13 -4.60
C ASP A 248 -10.71 0.10 -3.68
N ILE A 249 -11.13 1.27 -4.20
CA ILE A 249 -11.17 2.56 -3.49
C ILE A 249 -12.56 3.18 -3.51
N PHE A 250 -13.39 2.94 -4.53
CA PHE A 250 -14.61 3.72 -4.75
C PHE A 250 -15.92 2.98 -4.41
N ALA A 251 -16.13 1.79 -4.97
CA ALA A 251 -17.49 1.27 -5.17
C ALA A 251 -18.18 0.53 -4.00
N ASP A 252 -17.44 -0.11 -3.09
CA ASP A 252 -18.02 -1.00 -2.06
C ASP A 252 -18.44 -0.25 -0.76
N SER A 253 -19.26 -0.92 0.04
CA SER A 253 -19.72 -0.55 1.38
C SER A 253 -18.64 -0.04 2.34
N ASN A 254 -17.39 -0.50 2.21
CA ASN A 254 -16.24 -0.09 3.02
C ASN A 254 -15.16 0.66 2.21
N HIS A 255 -15.55 1.26 1.09
CA HIS A 255 -14.69 2.11 0.25
C HIS A 255 -14.86 3.61 0.60
N PHE A 256 -14.24 4.50 -0.19
CA PHE A 256 -14.01 5.91 0.16
C PHE A 256 -15.28 6.68 0.56
N GLY A 257 -16.43 6.40 -0.07
CA GLY A 257 -17.72 7.00 0.28
C GLY A 257 -18.18 6.73 1.73
N ARG A 258 -17.67 5.66 2.36
CA ARG A 258 -17.99 5.34 3.76
C ARG A 258 -17.43 6.36 4.76
N ILE A 259 -16.39 7.11 4.38
CA ILE A 259 -15.81 8.19 5.21
C ILE A 259 -16.87 9.25 5.50
N PHE A 260 -17.63 9.66 4.48
CA PHE A 260 -18.65 10.71 4.57
C PHE A 260 -19.88 10.25 5.36
N TYR A 261 -20.32 9.00 5.13
CA TYR A 261 -21.37 8.37 5.93
C TYR A 261 -20.99 8.34 7.42
N ASN A 262 -19.74 7.96 7.73
CA ASN A 262 -19.26 7.94 9.10
C ASN A 262 -19.16 9.36 9.69
N GLN A 263 -18.70 10.37 8.94
CA GLN A 263 -18.69 11.77 9.41
C GLN A 263 -20.09 12.27 9.78
N ALA A 264 -21.06 12.13 8.86
CA ALA A 264 -22.44 12.58 9.08
C ALA A 264 -23.10 11.85 10.26
N THR A 265 -22.91 10.54 10.37
CA THR A 265 -23.48 9.76 11.48
C THR A 265 -22.80 10.05 12.82
N MET A 266 -21.49 10.32 12.84
CA MET A 266 -20.78 10.75 14.06
C MET A 266 -21.20 12.16 14.50
N SER A 267 -21.32 13.12 13.58
CA SER A 267 -21.88 14.46 13.87
C SER A 267 -23.31 14.34 14.44
N GLY A 268 -24.17 13.53 13.81
CA GLY A 268 -25.51 13.22 14.32
C GLY A 268 -25.56 12.48 15.67
N MET A 269 -24.45 11.88 16.11
CA MET A 269 -24.27 11.31 17.46
C MET A 269 -23.72 12.33 18.47
N GLY A 270 -23.44 13.57 18.06
CA GLY A 270 -22.79 14.59 18.89
C GLY A 270 -21.27 14.42 19.03
N ILE A 271 -20.63 13.68 18.12
CA ILE A 271 -19.17 13.52 18.06
C ILE A 271 -18.60 14.55 17.07
N PRO A 272 -17.92 15.62 17.53
CA PRO A 272 -17.54 16.74 16.67
C PRO A 272 -16.56 16.35 15.57
N GLN A 273 -16.80 16.84 14.36
CA GLN A 273 -15.99 16.67 13.16
C GLN A 273 -15.34 18.02 12.81
N ILE A 274 -14.03 18.14 12.92
CA ILE A 274 -13.27 19.36 12.58
C ILE A 274 -12.38 19.05 11.38
N ALA A 275 -12.41 19.88 10.34
CA ALA A 275 -11.54 19.77 9.18
C ALA A 275 -10.60 20.96 9.06
N VAL A 276 -9.36 20.70 8.64
CA VAL A 276 -8.32 21.69 8.39
C VAL A 276 -7.74 21.40 7.01
N VAL A 277 -8.07 22.23 6.03
CA VAL A 277 -7.65 22.08 4.63
C VAL A 277 -6.33 22.81 4.44
N MET A 278 -5.25 22.03 4.38
CA MET A 278 -3.86 22.49 4.37
C MET A 278 -3.18 22.15 3.03
N GLY A 279 -3.98 21.98 1.98
CA GLY A 279 -3.54 21.51 0.66
C GLY A 279 -4.71 21.20 -0.29
N SER A 280 -4.45 20.37 -1.29
CA SER A 280 -5.47 19.96 -2.25
C SER A 280 -6.57 19.11 -1.60
N CYS A 281 -7.81 19.32 -2.01
CA CYS A 281 -9.00 18.61 -1.53
C CYS A 281 -9.98 18.42 -2.71
N THR A 282 -9.66 17.46 -3.59
CA THR A 282 -10.32 17.28 -4.89
C THR A 282 -11.35 16.15 -4.93
N ALA A 283 -12.37 16.32 -5.78
CA ALA A 283 -13.42 15.36 -6.07
C ALA A 283 -14.10 14.85 -4.79
N GLY A 284 -14.13 13.54 -4.56
CA GLY A 284 -14.73 12.99 -3.34
C GLY A 284 -14.07 13.52 -2.05
N GLY A 285 -12.78 13.90 -2.08
CA GLY A 285 -12.09 14.47 -0.92
C GLY A 285 -12.75 15.75 -0.41
N ALA A 286 -13.38 16.54 -1.29
CA ALA A 286 -14.05 17.79 -0.95
C ALA A 286 -15.19 17.63 0.07
N TYR A 287 -15.77 16.44 0.20
CA TYR A 287 -16.79 16.16 1.21
C TYR A 287 -16.24 16.06 2.64
N VAL A 288 -14.92 15.83 2.82
CA VAL A 288 -14.33 15.81 4.18
C VAL A 288 -14.48 17.15 4.90
N PRO A 289 -14.08 18.31 4.31
CA PRO A 289 -14.37 19.61 4.89
C PRO A 289 -15.84 20.03 4.77
N ALA A 290 -16.49 19.78 3.63
CA ALA A 290 -17.88 20.23 3.42
C ALA A 290 -18.93 19.49 4.28
N MET A 291 -18.55 18.40 4.96
CA MET A 291 -19.37 17.66 5.93
C MET A 291 -18.75 17.64 7.34
N ALA A 292 -17.79 18.53 7.63
CA ALA A 292 -17.34 18.80 8.98
C ALA A 292 -18.31 19.78 9.68
N ASP A 293 -18.35 19.73 11.01
CA ASP A 293 -19.13 20.70 11.80
C ASP A 293 -18.43 22.08 11.84
N GLN A 294 -17.11 22.09 11.64
CA GLN A 294 -16.26 23.28 11.50
C GLN A 294 -15.11 22.99 10.53
N ALA A 295 -14.92 23.86 9.54
CA ALA A 295 -13.89 23.74 8.51
C ALA A 295 -12.98 24.98 8.45
N ILE A 296 -11.69 24.74 8.57
CA ILE A 296 -10.61 25.74 8.49
C ILE A 296 -9.86 25.54 7.16
N ILE A 297 -9.47 26.63 6.48
CA ILE A 297 -8.72 26.55 5.22
C ILE A 297 -7.51 27.50 5.21
N VAL A 298 -6.35 27.01 4.78
CA VAL A 298 -5.12 27.81 4.66
C VAL A 298 -5.11 28.55 3.33
N ARG A 299 -5.05 29.89 3.36
CA ARG A 299 -4.96 30.73 2.16
C ARG A 299 -3.82 30.33 1.22
N LYS A 300 -4.04 30.34 -0.10
CA LYS A 300 -3.04 30.00 -1.16
C LYS A 300 -2.47 28.59 -1.15
N ASN A 301 -2.80 27.77 -0.15
CA ASN A 301 -2.34 26.39 0.00
C ASN A 301 -3.52 25.41 -0.06
N GLY A 302 -4.60 25.71 0.67
CA GLY A 302 -5.82 24.93 0.74
C GLY A 302 -6.76 25.22 -0.42
N THR A 303 -7.20 24.18 -1.13
CA THR A 303 -8.16 24.32 -2.24
C THR A 303 -9.17 23.16 -2.22
N ILE A 304 -10.46 23.45 -2.36
CA ILE A 304 -11.55 22.47 -2.34
C ILE A 304 -12.32 22.54 -3.67
N PHE A 305 -12.58 21.40 -4.32
CA PHE A 305 -13.45 21.37 -5.50
C PHE A 305 -13.91 19.96 -5.86
N LEU A 306 -15.14 19.82 -6.36
CA LEU A 306 -15.66 18.55 -6.89
C LEU A 306 -14.98 18.15 -8.22
N GLY A 307 -14.39 19.10 -8.92
CA GLY A 307 -13.54 18.87 -10.08
C GLY A 307 -12.49 19.96 -10.15
N GLY A 308 -11.21 19.60 -10.13
CA GLY A 308 -10.13 20.59 -10.20
C GLY A 308 -9.99 21.25 -11.58
N PRO A 309 -9.12 22.26 -11.71
CA PRO A 309 -8.93 23.01 -12.96
C PRO A 309 -8.75 22.14 -14.22
N PRO A 310 -8.02 21.00 -14.21
CA PRO A 310 -7.94 20.13 -15.38
C PRO A 310 -9.30 19.54 -15.81
N LEU A 311 -10.18 19.23 -14.85
CA LEU A 311 -11.50 18.68 -15.14
C LEU A 311 -12.49 19.78 -15.57
N VAL A 312 -12.43 20.96 -14.95
CA VAL A 312 -13.21 22.13 -15.37
C VAL A 312 -12.87 22.51 -16.81
N LYS A 313 -11.57 22.63 -17.13
CA LYS A 313 -11.07 22.90 -18.49
C LYS A 313 -11.51 21.83 -19.49
N ALA A 314 -11.48 20.55 -19.11
CA ALA A 314 -11.93 19.45 -19.97
C ALA A 314 -13.46 19.41 -20.19
N ALA A 315 -14.25 19.86 -19.21
CA ALA A 315 -15.72 19.80 -19.25
C ALA A 315 -16.37 21.04 -19.90
N THR A 316 -15.84 22.23 -19.63
CA THR A 316 -16.45 23.53 -20.00
C THR A 316 -15.59 24.35 -20.97
N GLY A 317 -14.27 24.09 -21.03
CA GLY A 317 -13.31 24.93 -21.73
C GLY A 317 -12.84 26.16 -20.95
N GLU A 318 -13.32 26.35 -19.72
CA GLU A 318 -12.91 27.44 -18.83
C GLU A 318 -11.49 27.22 -18.29
N GLU A 319 -10.63 28.23 -18.40
CA GLU A 319 -9.30 28.26 -17.78
C GLU A 319 -9.37 29.09 -16.51
N ILE A 320 -9.30 28.42 -15.36
CA ILE A 320 -9.38 29.01 -14.02
C ILE A 320 -8.25 28.45 -13.14
N SER A 321 -7.70 29.24 -12.22
CA SER A 321 -6.68 28.74 -11.30
C SER A 321 -7.31 27.91 -10.17
N ALA A 322 -6.49 27.14 -9.44
CA ALA A 322 -6.99 26.37 -8.30
C ALA A 322 -7.49 27.26 -7.14
N GLU A 323 -6.88 28.45 -6.96
CA GLU A 323 -7.28 29.42 -5.92
C GLU A 323 -8.57 30.15 -6.33
N ASP A 324 -8.71 30.53 -7.60
CA ASP A 324 -9.91 31.22 -8.10
C ASP A 324 -11.13 30.30 -8.20
N LEU A 325 -10.90 28.99 -8.42
CA LEU A 325 -11.96 27.97 -8.49
C LEU A 325 -12.48 27.56 -7.09
N GLY A 326 -11.59 27.50 -6.09
CA GLY A 326 -11.92 26.89 -4.80
C GLY A 326 -10.87 27.10 -3.71
N GLY A 327 -10.15 28.22 -3.73
CA GLY A 327 -9.24 28.63 -2.67
C GLY A 327 -9.95 29.16 -1.42
N ALA A 328 -9.16 29.55 -0.42
CA ALA A 328 -9.68 30.09 0.84
C ALA A 328 -10.54 31.34 0.65
N ASP A 329 -10.11 32.24 -0.24
CA ASP A 329 -10.83 33.49 -0.53
C ASP A 329 -12.25 33.21 -1.08
N VAL A 330 -12.43 32.15 -1.89
CA VAL A 330 -13.74 31.70 -2.41
C VAL A 330 -14.61 31.08 -1.31
N HIS A 331 -14.06 30.12 -0.56
CA HIS A 331 -14.88 29.31 0.36
C HIS A 331 -15.24 29.99 1.68
N CYS A 332 -14.42 30.92 2.16
CA CYS A 332 -14.76 31.76 3.32
C CYS A 332 -15.59 33.00 2.96
N SER A 333 -15.41 33.60 1.78
CA SER A 333 -16.03 34.91 1.46
C SER A 333 -17.25 34.83 0.55
N ILE A 334 -17.39 33.75 -0.25
CA ILE A 334 -18.43 33.64 -1.29
C ILE A 334 -19.33 32.43 -1.02
N SER A 335 -18.77 31.22 -0.94
CA SER A 335 -19.59 30.00 -0.92
C SER A 335 -20.00 29.51 0.47
N GLY A 336 -19.31 29.92 1.53
CA GLY A 336 -19.55 29.43 2.90
C GLY A 336 -19.29 27.93 3.09
N VAL A 337 -18.35 27.35 2.34
CA VAL A 337 -17.94 25.92 2.50
C VAL A 337 -16.93 25.75 3.63
N THR A 338 -16.28 26.85 4.06
CA THR A 338 -15.28 26.85 5.14
C THR A 338 -15.46 28.07 6.04
N ASP A 339 -15.56 27.84 7.34
CA ASP A 339 -15.92 28.85 8.34
C ASP A 339 -14.74 29.75 8.74
N TYR A 340 -13.52 29.22 8.65
CA TYR A 340 -12.32 29.84 9.24
C TYR A 340 -11.18 30.01 8.24
N TYR A 341 -10.74 31.26 8.09
CA TYR A 341 -9.68 31.66 7.16
C TYR A 341 -8.31 31.73 7.85
N ALA A 342 -7.42 30.79 7.54
CA ALA A 342 -6.08 30.73 8.10
C ALA A 342 -5.01 31.31 7.15
N LEU A 343 -3.92 31.82 7.74
CA LEU A 343 -2.84 32.51 7.00
C LEU A 343 -1.62 31.62 6.75
N SER A 344 -1.46 30.56 7.53
CA SER A 344 -0.40 29.56 7.43
C SER A 344 -0.87 28.25 8.07
N ASP A 345 -0.08 27.19 7.93
CA ASP A 345 -0.34 25.91 8.59
C ASP A 345 -0.42 26.08 10.13
N GLU A 346 0.50 26.83 10.74
CA GLU A 346 0.51 27.08 12.20
C GLU A 346 -0.73 27.85 12.67
N HIS A 347 -1.17 28.85 11.89
CA HIS A 347 -2.40 29.59 12.21
C HIS A 347 -3.62 28.65 12.14
N ALA A 348 -3.70 27.79 11.12
CA ALA A 348 -4.80 26.85 10.98
C ALA A 348 -4.85 25.82 12.13
N LEU A 349 -3.69 25.33 12.58
CA LEU A 349 -3.60 24.43 13.73
C LEU A 349 -3.98 25.15 15.04
N SER A 350 -3.59 26.42 15.21
CA SER A 350 -4.06 27.24 16.34
C SER A 350 -5.59 27.43 16.33
N MET A 351 -6.20 27.66 15.16
CA MET A 351 -7.66 27.72 15.01
C MET A 351 -8.32 26.36 15.33
N ALA A 352 -7.72 25.24 14.91
CA ALA A 352 -8.23 23.91 15.24
C ALA A 352 -8.18 23.62 16.75
N ARG A 353 -7.12 24.08 17.45
CA ARG A 353 -7.03 24.02 18.92
C ARG A 353 -8.13 24.86 19.59
N ASN A 354 -8.45 26.03 19.05
CA ASN A 354 -9.54 26.87 19.54
C ASN A 354 -10.93 26.24 19.28
N ALA A 355 -11.13 25.62 18.12
CA ALA A 355 -12.33 24.85 17.80
C ALA A 355 -12.57 23.73 18.81
N VAL A 356 -11.52 22.95 19.16
CA VAL A 356 -11.59 21.91 20.20
C VAL A 356 -11.86 22.50 21.60
N ALA A 357 -11.27 23.65 21.92
CA ALA A 357 -11.48 24.32 23.20
C ALA A 357 -12.90 24.91 23.36
N GLY A 358 -13.57 25.24 22.24
CA GLY A 358 -14.96 25.71 22.22
C GLY A 358 -16.01 24.59 22.28
N LEU A 359 -15.61 23.32 22.25
CA LEU A 359 -16.52 22.19 22.40
C LEU A 359 -17.05 22.10 23.84
N ALA A 360 -18.30 21.62 24.00
CA ALA A 360 -18.90 21.41 25.31
C ALA A 360 -18.03 20.53 26.23
N ASP A 361 -18.03 20.86 27.53
CA ASP A 361 -17.20 20.25 28.57
C ASP A 361 -17.17 18.72 28.47
N ASN A 362 -15.96 18.18 28.39
CA ASN A 362 -15.77 16.74 28.36
C ASN A 362 -15.83 16.20 29.78
N HIS A 363 -16.92 15.52 30.14
CA HIS A 363 -16.96 14.63 31.30
C HIS A 363 -16.06 13.41 31.03
N LEU A 364 -14.74 13.61 31.08
CA LEU A 364 -13.77 12.53 31.25
C LEU A 364 -14.24 11.72 32.46
N ALA A 365 -14.51 10.43 32.24
CA ALA A 365 -14.98 9.54 33.30
C ALA A 365 -14.02 9.65 34.50
N ASP A 366 -14.57 9.94 35.68
CA ASP A 366 -13.84 10.28 36.92
C ASP A 366 -12.57 9.43 37.03
N LEU A 367 -11.40 10.08 36.87
CA LEU A 367 -10.11 9.43 37.08
C LEU A 367 -10.14 8.83 38.48
N SER A 368 -10.02 7.50 38.54
CA SER A 368 -10.49 6.75 39.71
C SER A 368 -9.93 7.34 41.01
N SER A 369 -10.76 7.43 42.06
CA SER A 369 -10.33 7.91 43.37
C SER A 369 -9.28 7.03 44.07
N TYR A 370 -8.86 5.93 43.45
CA TYR A 370 -7.78 5.07 43.94
C TYR A 370 -6.41 5.59 43.47
N PRO A 371 -5.38 5.59 44.35
CA PRO A 371 -4.02 5.95 43.97
C PRO A 371 -3.45 4.96 42.95
N VAL A 372 -2.63 5.46 42.03
CA VAL A 372 -1.98 4.63 41.00
C VAL A 372 -0.61 4.14 41.49
N GLU A 373 -0.52 2.87 41.88
CA GLU A 373 0.74 2.19 42.23
C GLU A 373 1.55 1.83 40.96
N GLU A 374 2.88 1.84 41.00
CA GLU A 374 3.68 1.21 39.92
C GLU A 374 3.56 -0.33 40.05
N PRO A 375 3.69 -1.10 38.96
CA PRO A 375 4.13 -2.49 39.04
C PRO A 375 5.42 -2.61 39.84
N LEU A 376 5.58 -3.70 40.59
CA LEU A 376 6.76 -3.98 41.42
C LEU A 376 7.96 -4.45 40.59
N TYR A 377 7.71 -4.97 39.39
CA TYR A 377 8.73 -5.53 38.50
C TYR A 377 8.90 -4.64 37.26
N PRO A 378 10.14 -4.43 36.77
CA PRO A 378 10.42 -3.68 35.55
C PRO A 378 9.70 -4.25 34.32
N ALA A 379 9.23 -3.37 33.44
CA ALA A 379 8.60 -3.77 32.18
C ALA A 379 9.59 -4.41 31.20
N GLU A 380 10.87 -4.03 31.29
CA GLU A 380 11.95 -4.48 30.42
C GLU A 380 12.22 -5.99 30.58
N GLU A 381 11.82 -6.59 31.71
CA GLU A 381 11.93 -8.03 31.95
C GLU A 381 11.01 -8.87 31.07
N LEU A 382 9.98 -8.28 30.46
CA LEU A 382 9.08 -8.96 29.51
C LEU A 382 9.85 -9.58 28.33
N TYR A 383 10.98 -8.98 27.94
CA TYR A 383 11.82 -9.47 26.86
C TYR A 383 12.40 -10.86 27.16
N GLY A 384 12.94 -11.08 28.37
CA GLY A 384 13.46 -12.38 28.80
C GLY A 384 12.39 -13.41 29.19
N ILE A 385 11.16 -12.98 29.47
CA ILE A 385 10.06 -13.88 29.87
C ILE A 385 9.42 -14.57 28.67
N VAL A 386 9.04 -13.79 27.65
CA VAL A 386 8.20 -14.30 26.56
C VAL A 386 9.02 -14.87 25.41
N GLY A 387 10.17 -14.25 25.07
CA GLY A 387 11.07 -14.72 24.02
C GLY A 387 10.44 -14.83 22.62
N THR A 388 11.17 -15.43 21.68
CA THR A 388 10.70 -15.60 20.29
C THR A 388 10.18 -17.00 19.97
N ASN A 389 10.57 -18.00 20.76
CA ASN A 389 10.19 -19.40 20.55
C ASN A 389 8.77 -19.69 21.06
N LEU A 390 7.80 -19.61 20.15
CA LEU A 390 6.37 -19.86 20.43
C LEU A 390 6.03 -21.30 20.86
N LYS A 391 6.97 -22.26 20.82
CA LYS A 391 6.77 -23.62 21.37
C LYS A 391 7.06 -23.68 22.88
N LYS A 392 7.79 -22.71 23.45
CA LYS A 392 8.04 -22.64 24.90
C LYS A 392 6.82 -22.05 25.61
N THR A 393 6.42 -22.66 26.72
CA THR A 393 5.42 -22.11 27.63
C THR A 393 6.07 -21.18 28.67
N PHE A 394 5.32 -20.19 29.12
CA PHE A 394 5.65 -19.29 30.23
C PHE A 394 4.38 -19.03 31.05
N ASP A 395 4.51 -18.67 32.33
CA ASP A 395 3.33 -18.28 33.12
C ASP A 395 2.87 -16.87 32.73
N ILE A 396 1.66 -16.76 32.20
CA ILE A 396 1.02 -15.49 31.84
C ILE A 396 0.91 -14.50 33.00
N ARG A 397 0.93 -14.98 34.26
CA ARG A 397 0.96 -14.14 35.47
C ARG A 397 2.22 -13.28 35.53
N GLU A 398 3.35 -13.74 34.99
CA GLU A 398 4.58 -12.95 34.94
C GLU A 398 4.44 -11.74 34.00
N VAL A 399 3.68 -11.87 32.90
CA VAL A 399 3.33 -10.74 32.03
C VAL A 399 2.38 -9.79 32.76
N ILE A 400 1.32 -10.32 33.40
CA ILE A 400 0.35 -9.52 34.16
C ILE A 400 1.04 -8.70 35.25
N ALA A 401 1.97 -9.30 35.99
CA ALA A 401 2.68 -8.66 37.10
C ALA A 401 3.48 -7.40 36.69
N ARG A 402 3.83 -7.24 35.41
CA ARG A 402 4.69 -6.17 34.89
C ARG A 402 3.93 -4.97 34.29
N PHE A 403 2.59 -5.03 34.21
CA PHE A 403 1.78 -3.89 33.75
C PHE A 403 0.63 -3.49 34.67
N VAL A 404 0.23 -4.31 35.66
CA VAL A 404 -0.86 -3.96 36.60
C VAL A 404 -0.34 -3.20 37.83
N ASP A 405 -1.16 -2.26 38.32
CA ASP A 405 -0.83 -1.42 39.47
C ASP A 405 -0.43 -2.27 40.70
N GLY A 406 0.76 -2.04 41.26
CA GLY A 406 1.28 -2.76 42.42
C GLY A 406 1.57 -4.24 42.19
N SER A 407 1.57 -4.71 40.93
CA SER A 407 1.61 -6.14 40.57
C SER A 407 0.50 -6.97 41.25
N ARG A 408 -0.65 -6.35 41.54
CA ARG A 408 -1.77 -6.96 42.28
C ARG A 408 -2.78 -7.61 41.35
N PHE A 409 -3.15 -8.86 41.64
CA PHE A 409 -4.07 -9.64 40.80
C PHE A 409 -4.96 -10.56 41.63
N ASP A 410 -6.28 -10.40 41.48
CA ASP A 410 -7.30 -11.22 42.13
C ASP A 410 -7.75 -12.34 41.19
N GLU A 411 -7.06 -13.48 41.24
CA GLU A 411 -7.26 -14.58 40.30
C GLU A 411 -8.60 -15.30 40.53
N PHE A 412 -9.49 -15.19 39.56
CA PHE A 412 -10.79 -15.87 39.55
C PHE A 412 -10.62 -17.34 39.13
N LYS A 413 -11.24 -18.27 39.87
CA LYS A 413 -11.21 -19.71 39.57
C LYS A 413 -9.78 -20.23 39.31
N GLN A 414 -8.82 -19.86 40.16
CA GLN A 414 -7.41 -20.25 40.02
C GLN A 414 -7.22 -21.77 39.79
N LYS A 415 -7.90 -22.62 40.57
CA LYS A 415 -7.81 -24.10 40.51
C LYS A 415 -8.82 -24.78 39.56
N TYR A 416 -9.26 -24.11 38.51
CA TYR A 416 -10.22 -24.64 37.54
C TYR A 416 -9.95 -24.05 36.16
N GLY A 417 -9.78 -24.89 35.12
CA GLY A 417 -9.42 -24.42 33.78
C GLY A 417 -8.11 -23.62 33.78
N GLU A 418 -7.05 -24.19 34.36
CA GLU A 418 -5.79 -23.47 34.69
C GLU A 418 -5.02 -22.95 33.46
N THR A 419 -5.30 -23.50 32.27
CA THR A 419 -4.77 -23.00 30.99
C THR A 419 -5.38 -21.68 30.52
N LEU A 420 -6.39 -21.17 31.22
CA LEU A 420 -6.90 -19.81 31.05
C LEU A 420 -6.87 -19.09 32.39
N VAL A 421 -5.95 -18.14 32.55
CA VAL A 421 -5.89 -17.28 33.73
C VAL A 421 -6.91 -16.16 33.55
N THR A 422 -7.77 -15.98 34.55
CA THR A 422 -8.72 -14.87 34.60
C THR A 422 -8.70 -14.21 35.96
N GLY A 423 -8.90 -12.91 36.04
CA GLY A 423 -8.87 -12.21 37.33
C GLY A 423 -8.98 -10.70 37.23
N PHE A 424 -9.19 -10.05 38.37
CA PHE A 424 -9.34 -8.60 38.46
C PHE A 424 -8.02 -7.93 38.83
N ALA A 425 -7.74 -6.80 38.20
CA ALA A 425 -6.57 -5.97 38.48
C ALA A 425 -6.94 -4.49 38.48
N ARG A 426 -5.93 -3.63 38.70
CA ARG A 426 -6.01 -2.21 38.34
C ARG A 426 -4.95 -1.84 37.32
N LEU A 427 -5.29 -0.87 36.49
CA LEU A 427 -4.41 -0.26 35.51
C LEU A 427 -4.74 1.24 35.50
N TYR A 428 -3.79 2.09 35.93
CA TYR A 428 -4.04 3.53 36.14
C TYR A 428 -5.21 3.82 37.11
N GLY A 429 -5.30 3.04 38.17
CA GLY A 429 -6.40 3.06 39.13
C GLY A 429 -7.70 2.46 38.61
N GLN A 430 -7.90 2.36 37.29
CA GLN A 430 -9.11 1.78 36.71
C GLN A 430 -9.17 0.28 36.95
N LYS A 431 -10.31 -0.26 37.39
CA LYS A 431 -10.50 -1.71 37.52
C LYS A 431 -10.60 -2.35 36.14
N VAL A 432 -9.86 -3.43 35.92
CA VAL A 432 -9.88 -4.21 34.67
C VAL A 432 -10.06 -5.69 34.98
N GLY A 433 -10.73 -6.41 34.08
CA GLY A 433 -10.76 -7.87 34.06
C GLY A 433 -9.77 -8.37 33.01
N ILE A 434 -8.84 -9.24 33.40
CA ILE A 434 -7.82 -9.77 32.50
C ILE A 434 -8.15 -11.23 32.20
N ILE A 435 -7.98 -11.63 30.94
CA ILE A 435 -8.14 -12.99 30.43
C ILE A 435 -6.88 -13.33 29.62
N GLY A 436 -6.05 -14.24 30.11
CA GLY A 436 -4.76 -14.58 29.50
C GLY A 436 -4.56 -16.08 29.31
N ASN A 437 -4.03 -16.47 28.14
CA ASN A 437 -3.74 -17.87 27.86
C ASN A 437 -2.50 -18.36 28.59
N ASN A 438 -2.60 -19.57 29.16
CA ASN A 438 -1.53 -20.28 29.85
C ASN A 438 -1.44 -21.74 29.33
N GLY A 439 -1.83 -21.96 28.07
CA GLY A 439 -1.96 -23.28 27.43
C GLY A 439 -3.15 -23.37 26.46
N VAL A 440 -3.47 -24.59 26.02
CA VAL A 440 -4.64 -24.90 25.18
C VAL A 440 -5.97 -24.72 25.91
N LEU A 441 -7.04 -24.36 25.20
CA LEU A 441 -8.37 -24.20 25.81
C LEU A 441 -9.10 -25.54 25.96
N PHE A 442 -9.45 -25.89 27.20
CA PHE A 442 -10.36 -27.00 27.53
C PHE A 442 -11.81 -26.48 27.76
N SER A 443 -12.76 -27.40 27.91
CA SER A 443 -14.16 -27.09 28.25
C SER A 443 -14.29 -26.24 29.52
N GLU A 444 -13.48 -26.56 30.53
CA GLU A 444 -13.38 -25.87 31.82
C GLU A 444 -12.85 -24.45 31.62
N SER A 445 -11.82 -24.29 30.79
CA SER A 445 -11.24 -22.99 30.43
C SER A 445 -12.28 -22.10 29.74
N ALA A 446 -13.04 -22.65 28.79
CA ALA A 446 -14.10 -21.92 28.10
C ALA A 446 -15.27 -21.52 29.04
N MET A 447 -15.69 -22.43 29.92
CA MET A 447 -16.72 -22.14 30.94
C MET A 447 -16.24 -21.12 31.99
N LYS A 448 -14.95 -21.12 32.33
CA LYS A 448 -14.32 -20.09 33.19
C LYS A 448 -14.29 -18.74 32.48
N GLY A 449 -13.88 -18.70 31.22
CA GLY A 449 -13.85 -17.49 30.39
C GLY A 449 -15.24 -16.86 30.25
N ALA A 450 -16.24 -17.64 29.85
CA ALA A 450 -17.63 -17.17 29.71
C ALA A 450 -18.17 -16.53 31.00
N HIS A 451 -18.11 -17.25 32.13
CA HIS A 451 -18.59 -16.75 33.42
C HIS A 451 -17.79 -15.51 33.88
N PHE A 452 -16.47 -15.46 33.65
CA PHE A 452 -15.68 -14.27 34.00
C PHE A 452 -16.06 -13.05 33.16
N ILE A 453 -16.35 -13.23 31.86
CA ILE A 453 -16.83 -12.17 30.98
C ILE A 453 -18.22 -11.68 31.43
N GLU A 454 -19.14 -12.59 31.78
CA GLU A 454 -20.46 -12.26 32.33
C GLU A 454 -20.34 -11.41 33.61
N LEU A 455 -19.45 -11.79 34.54
CA LEU A 455 -19.17 -11.01 35.75
C LEU A 455 -18.60 -9.62 35.44
N CYS A 456 -17.71 -9.51 34.46
CA CYS A 456 -17.16 -8.21 34.03
C CYS A 456 -18.25 -7.34 33.40
N CYS A 457 -19.11 -7.90 32.55
CA CYS A 457 -20.24 -7.21 31.95
C CYS A 457 -21.24 -6.71 33.00
N GLN A 458 -21.65 -7.57 33.93
CA GLN A 458 -22.54 -7.23 35.05
C GLN A 458 -21.99 -6.06 35.88
N ARG A 459 -20.68 -6.05 36.11
CA ARG A 459 -19.98 -5.04 36.92
C ARG A 459 -19.50 -3.82 36.12
N LYS A 460 -19.75 -3.77 34.80
CA LYS A 460 -19.27 -2.74 33.86
C LYS A 460 -17.74 -2.57 33.88
N ILE A 461 -17.00 -3.66 34.05
CA ILE A 461 -15.53 -3.70 34.11
C ILE A 461 -14.98 -3.95 32.69
N PRO A 462 -14.06 -3.09 32.16
CA PRO A 462 -13.35 -3.33 30.92
C PRO A 462 -12.55 -4.64 30.90
N LEU A 463 -12.43 -5.25 29.73
CA LEU A 463 -11.75 -6.54 29.51
C LEU A 463 -10.44 -6.36 28.73
N ILE A 464 -9.38 -7.01 29.20
CA ILE A 464 -8.09 -7.13 28.53
C ILE A 464 -7.84 -8.61 28.20
N PHE A 465 -7.63 -8.92 26.92
CA PHE A 465 -7.32 -10.26 26.42
C PHE A 465 -5.83 -10.34 26.06
N LEU A 466 -5.10 -11.27 26.68
CA LEU A 466 -3.70 -11.58 26.37
C LEU A 466 -3.65 -12.89 25.56
N GLN A 467 -3.48 -12.78 24.24
CA GLN A 467 -3.50 -13.94 23.34
C GLN A 467 -2.12 -14.60 23.26
N ASN A 468 -2.06 -15.85 23.73
CA ASN A 468 -1.00 -16.80 23.45
C ASN A 468 -1.63 -18.21 23.30
N ILE A 469 -2.36 -18.42 22.21
CA ILE A 469 -3.27 -19.56 22.04
C ILE A 469 -2.98 -20.35 20.75
N THR A 470 -2.72 -21.64 20.93
CA THR A 470 -2.55 -22.64 19.85
C THR A 470 -3.87 -23.28 19.40
N GLY A 471 -4.90 -23.29 20.25
CA GLY A 471 -6.23 -23.77 19.90
C GLY A 471 -7.02 -24.32 21.08
N PHE A 472 -8.14 -24.97 20.77
CA PHE A 472 -8.87 -25.80 21.72
C PHE A 472 -8.30 -27.22 21.75
N MET A 473 -8.49 -27.94 22.85
CA MET A 473 -8.13 -29.36 22.94
C MET A 473 -8.92 -30.19 21.92
N VAL A 474 -8.26 -31.15 21.28
CA VAL A 474 -8.88 -32.05 20.28
C VAL A 474 -8.92 -33.49 20.78
N GLY A 475 -9.90 -34.27 20.32
CA GLY A 475 -10.01 -35.70 20.61
C GLY A 475 -11.42 -36.13 21.00
N ARG A 476 -11.67 -37.45 20.95
CA ARG A 476 -13.00 -38.05 21.17
C ARG A 476 -13.61 -37.64 22.52
N GLU A 477 -12.82 -37.61 23.58
CA GLU A 477 -13.27 -37.25 24.94
C GLU A 477 -13.62 -35.77 25.06
N ALA A 478 -12.83 -34.89 24.44
CA ALA A 478 -13.11 -33.45 24.37
C ALA A 478 -14.43 -33.19 23.62
N GLU A 479 -14.64 -33.83 22.47
CA GLU A 479 -15.88 -33.70 21.69
C GLU A 479 -17.09 -34.29 22.41
N ALA A 480 -16.97 -35.48 23.00
CA ALA A 480 -18.05 -36.11 23.78
C ALA A 480 -18.39 -35.32 25.06
N GLY A 481 -17.39 -34.72 25.72
CA GLY A 481 -17.57 -33.74 26.80
C GLY A 481 -18.24 -32.44 26.34
N GLY A 482 -18.29 -32.21 25.02
CA GLY A 482 -18.96 -31.08 24.39
C GLY A 482 -18.09 -29.82 24.32
N ILE A 483 -16.80 -29.95 24.05
CA ILE A 483 -15.90 -28.79 23.95
C ILE A 483 -16.42 -27.74 22.97
N ALA A 484 -17.07 -28.14 21.87
CA ALA A 484 -17.74 -27.24 20.94
C ALA A 484 -18.81 -26.35 21.61
N LYS A 485 -19.75 -26.91 22.40
CA LYS A 485 -20.78 -26.13 23.12
C LYS A 485 -20.20 -25.28 24.25
N HIS A 486 -19.06 -25.67 24.82
CA HIS A 486 -18.38 -24.91 25.86
C HIS A 486 -17.58 -23.74 25.28
N GLY A 487 -16.84 -23.95 24.19
CA GLY A 487 -16.21 -22.90 23.39
C GLY A 487 -17.23 -21.90 22.83
N ALA A 488 -18.36 -22.39 22.32
CA ALA A 488 -19.45 -21.53 21.84
C ALA A 488 -19.95 -20.55 22.92
N LYS A 489 -20.09 -20.98 24.18
CA LYS A 489 -20.48 -20.08 25.29
C LYS A 489 -19.45 -18.96 25.52
N MET A 490 -18.16 -19.27 25.46
CA MET A 490 -17.09 -18.26 25.57
C MET A 490 -17.16 -17.27 24.41
N VAL A 491 -17.34 -17.76 23.18
CA VAL A 491 -17.48 -16.92 21.98
C VAL A 491 -18.72 -16.03 22.05
N THR A 492 -19.87 -16.57 22.49
CA THR A 492 -21.10 -15.79 22.74
C THR A 492 -20.85 -14.69 23.78
N ALA A 493 -20.20 -15.01 24.90
CA ALA A 493 -19.88 -14.03 25.93
C ALA A 493 -18.97 -12.92 25.39
N VAL A 494 -17.92 -13.25 24.63
CA VAL A 494 -17.03 -12.27 23.98
C VAL A 494 -17.77 -11.38 22.98
N ALA A 495 -18.64 -11.96 22.15
CA ALA A 495 -19.41 -11.23 21.14
C ALA A 495 -20.40 -10.26 21.80
N CYS A 496 -21.20 -10.74 22.76
CA CYS A 496 -22.25 -9.96 23.43
C CYS A 496 -21.72 -9.01 24.52
N ALA A 497 -20.46 -9.11 24.93
CA ALA A 497 -19.85 -8.21 25.92
C ALA A 497 -19.81 -6.76 25.43
N ASN A 498 -20.62 -5.91 26.05
CA ASN A 498 -20.76 -4.47 25.77
C ASN A 498 -19.88 -3.56 26.66
N VAL A 499 -18.91 -4.15 27.37
CA VAL A 499 -17.83 -3.40 28.04
C VAL A 499 -16.69 -3.09 27.05
N PRO A 500 -15.83 -2.09 27.31
CA PRO A 500 -14.63 -1.90 26.49
C PRO A 500 -13.75 -3.15 26.51
N LYS A 501 -13.34 -3.61 25.32
CA LYS A 501 -12.47 -4.78 25.11
C LYS A 501 -11.17 -4.34 24.47
N ILE A 502 -10.03 -4.75 25.02
CA ILE A 502 -8.69 -4.54 24.45
C ILE A 502 -8.04 -5.91 24.27
N THR A 503 -7.38 -6.12 23.13
CA THR A 503 -6.68 -7.38 22.83
C THR A 503 -5.21 -7.12 22.57
N LEU A 504 -4.34 -7.89 23.20
CA LEU A 504 -2.90 -7.88 22.98
C LEU A 504 -2.45 -9.29 22.58
N ILE A 505 -1.91 -9.43 21.37
CA ILE A 505 -1.34 -10.70 20.90
C ILE A 505 0.14 -10.72 21.28
N ILE A 506 0.50 -11.55 22.26
CA ILE A 506 1.84 -11.64 22.85
C ILE A 506 2.61 -12.90 22.40
N GLY A 507 1.96 -13.78 21.65
CA GLY A 507 2.53 -15.04 21.17
C GLY A 507 1.69 -15.63 20.04
N GLY A 508 1.23 -16.87 20.20
CA GLY A 508 0.35 -17.52 19.23
C GLY A 508 -1.06 -16.94 19.18
N SER A 509 -1.65 -16.87 18.00
CA SER A 509 -3.07 -16.59 17.79
C SER A 509 -3.61 -17.49 16.68
N TYR A 510 -3.96 -18.72 17.04
CA TYR A 510 -4.31 -19.76 16.08
C TYR A 510 -5.78 -20.21 16.17
N GLY A 511 -6.40 -20.41 15.00
CA GLY A 511 -7.71 -21.05 14.82
C GLY A 511 -8.84 -20.48 15.69
N ALA A 512 -9.69 -21.36 16.21
CA ALA A 512 -10.81 -20.99 17.08
C ALA A 512 -10.37 -20.30 18.39
N GLY A 513 -9.11 -20.46 18.80
CA GLY A 513 -8.53 -19.76 19.95
C GLY A 513 -8.54 -18.23 19.77
N ASN A 514 -8.26 -17.75 18.54
CA ASN A 514 -8.37 -16.32 18.21
C ASN A 514 -9.78 -15.78 18.48
N TYR A 515 -10.80 -16.58 18.17
CA TYR A 515 -12.21 -16.19 18.33
C TYR A 515 -12.60 -16.09 19.80
N GLY A 516 -12.31 -17.15 20.58
CA GLY A 516 -12.57 -17.19 22.02
C GLY A 516 -11.83 -16.10 22.81
N MET A 517 -10.69 -15.61 22.32
CA MET A 517 -9.88 -14.59 22.98
C MET A 517 -10.07 -13.17 22.42
N CYS A 518 -11.22 -12.86 21.81
CA CYS A 518 -11.55 -11.53 21.26
C CYS A 518 -10.60 -11.04 20.16
N GLY A 519 -10.35 -11.89 19.17
CA GLY A 519 -9.65 -11.54 17.93
C GLY A 519 -10.39 -10.49 17.08
N ARG A 520 -9.83 -10.17 15.91
CA ARG A 520 -10.21 -8.97 15.13
C ARG A 520 -11.71 -8.88 14.78
N ALA A 521 -12.37 -10.01 14.53
CA ALA A 521 -13.80 -10.08 14.20
C ALA A 521 -14.73 -9.69 15.37
N TYR A 522 -14.25 -9.77 16.62
CA TYR A 522 -15.05 -9.54 17.83
C TYR A 522 -15.05 -8.07 18.29
N SER A 523 -14.59 -7.18 17.41
CA SER A 523 -14.58 -5.72 17.58
C SER A 523 -14.01 -5.22 18.92
N PRO A 524 -12.79 -5.65 19.33
CA PRO A 524 -12.09 -4.96 20.41
C PRO A 524 -11.83 -3.50 20.03
N ARG A 525 -11.93 -2.60 21.02
CA ARG A 525 -11.69 -1.16 20.86
C ARG A 525 -10.29 -0.92 20.30
N PHE A 526 -9.31 -1.65 20.84
CA PHE A 526 -7.95 -1.71 20.32
C PHE A 526 -7.46 -3.15 20.27
N LEU A 527 -6.69 -3.48 19.23
CA LEU A 527 -5.96 -4.74 19.10
C LEU A 527 -4.52 -4.41 18.73
N PHE A 528 -3.58 -4.87 19.54
CA PHE A 528 -2.14 -4.73 19.34
C PHE A 528 -1.49 -6.11 19.24
N MET A 529 -0.29 -6.16 18.67
CA MET A 529 0.45 -7.40 18.41
C MET A 529 1.94 -7.14 18.67
N TRP A 530 2.58 -8.01 19.45
CA TRP A 530 4.01 -7.96 19.74
C TRP A 530 4.84 -8.51 18.57
N PRO A 531 6.16 -8.23 18.50
CA PRO A 531 6.98 -8.56 17.33
C PRO A 531 7.20 -10.07 17.14
N ASN A 532 7.24 -10.81 18.26
CA ASN A 532 7.36 -12.27 18.28
C ASN A 532 6.06 -12.98 17.85
N ALA A 533 4.91 -12.32 17.98
CA ALA A 533 3.61 -12.94 17.82
C ALA A 533 3.36 -13.44 16.40
N ARG A 534 2.51 -14.46 16.25
CA ARG A 534 2.13 -15.03 14.95
C ARG A 534 0.64 -15.36 14.93
N ILE A 535 0.00 -15.14 13.77
CA ILE A 535 -1.45 -15.31 13.57
C ILE A 535 -1.71 -16.06 12.26
N SER A 536 -2.49 -17.13 12.33
CA SER A 536 -2.93 -17.92 11.17
C SER A 536 -4.10 -18.84 11.55
N VAL A 537 -4.68 -19.54 10.57
CA VAL A 537 -5.79 -20.48 10.80
C VAL A 537 -5.37 -21.69 11.67
N MET A 538 -4.11 -22.13 11.56
CA MET A 538 -3.45 -23.12 12.42
C MET A 538 -1.93 -22.98 12.29
N GLY A 539 -1.14 -23.65 13.13
CA GLY A 539 0.33 -23.66 12.97
C GLY A 539 0.76 -24.32 11.65
N GLY A 540 1.83 -23.86 11.01
CA GLY A 540 2.30 -24.39 9.71
C GLY A 540 2.53 -25.91 9.73
N GLU A 541 3.29 -26.37 10.73
CA GLU A 541 3.51 -27.80 11.05
C GLU A 541 2.19 -28.59 11.25
N GLN A 542 1.15 -27.98 11.82
CA GLN A 542 -0.15 -28.65 11.99
C GLN A 542 -0.90 -28.76 10.65
N ALA A 543 -0.91 -27.70 9.84
CA ALA A 543 -1.49 -27.73 8.50
C ALA A 543 -0.79 -28.77 7.60
N ALA A 544 0.54 -28.79 7.66
CA ALA A 544 1.40 -29.74 6.97
C ALA A 544 1.05 -31.19 7.32
N ASN A 545 1.01 -31.50 8.62
CA ASN A 545 0.67 -32.84 9.10
C ASN A 545 -0.75 -33.28 8.72
N VAL A 546 -1.76 -32.39 8.78
CA VAL A 546 -3.14 -32.71 8.37
C VAL A 546 -3.22 -32.97 6.86
N LEU A 547 -2.58 -32.15 6.03
CA LEU A 547 -2.55 -32.35 4.57
C LEU A 547 -1.86 -33.67 4.20
N ALA A 548 -0.75 -34.00 4.86
CA ALA A 548 -0.08 -35.28 4.73
C ALA A 548 -0.97 -36.47 5.08
N GLN A 549 -1.66 -36.42 6.22
CA GLN A 549 -2.54 -37.50 6.66
C GLN A 549 -3.73 -37.72 5.71
N VAL A 550 -4.35 -36.65 5.19
CA VAL A 550 -5.44 -36.76 4.21
C VAL A 550 -4.98 -37.41 2.91
N GLN A 551 -3.78 -37.09 2.41
CA GLN A 551 -3.25 -37.71 1.20
C GLN A 551 -2.83 -39.17 1.42
N ARG A 552 -2.25 -39.49 2.58
CA ARG A 552 -1.95 -40.86 3.01
C ARG A 552 -3.21 -41.74 3.05
N ASP A 553 -4.28 -41.24 3.67
CA ASP A 553 -5.56 -41.96 3.74
C ASP A 553 -6.22 -42.10 2.36
N ARG A 554 -6.10 -41.10 1.49
CA ARG A 554 -6.56 -41.17 0.10
C ARG A 554 -5.78 -42.24 -0.69
N ARG A 555 -4.46 -42.20 -0.69
CA ARG A 555 -3.57 -43.18 -1.36
C ARG A 555 -3.85 -44.61 -0.86
N LYS A 556 -4.06 -44.77 0.46
CA LYS A 556 -4.43 -46.06 1.06
C LYS A 556 -5.80 -46.59 0.59
N ARG A 557 -6.79 -45.71 0.35
CA ARG A 557 -8.08 -46.09 -0.28
C ARG A 557 -7.92 -46.42 -1.77
N GLU A 558 -6.99 -45.75 -2.45
CA GLU A 558 -6.63 -46.00 -3.85
C GLU A 558 -5.70 -47.23 -4.02
N GLY A 559 -5.38 -47.96 -2.95
CA GLY A 559 -4.52 -49.16 -2.99
C GLY A 559 -3.04 -48.88 -3.27
N ARG A 560 -2.59 -47.64 -3.09
CA ARG A 560 -1.22 -47.18 -3.36
C ARG A 560 -0.41 -47.03 -2.08
N GLU A 561 0.88 -47.32 -2.16
CA GLU A 561 1.80 -47.05 -1.05
C GLU A 561 2.01 -45.54 -0.84
N TRP A 562 2.48 -45.21 0.37
CA TRP A 562 2.75 -43.87 0.84
C TRP A 562 4.03 -43.89 1.67
N THR A 563 5.07 -43.20 1.18
CA THR A 563 6.41 -43.23 1.77
C THR A 563 6.67 -42.03 2.69
N GLU A 564 7.61 -42.16 3.63
CA GLU A 564 8.02 -41.04 4.50
C GLU A 564 8.64 -39.88 3.69
N VAL A 565 9.28 -40.16 2.56
CA VAL A 565 9.80 -39.14 1.64
C VAL A 565 8.65 -38.36 1.00
N GLU A 566 7.60 -39.02 0.47
CA GLU A 566 6.39 -38.33 -0.01
C GLU A 566 5.68 -37.54 1.10
N GLU A 567 5.74 -38.04 2.34
CA GLU A 567 5.19 -37.35 3.49
C GLU A 567 5.97 -36.06 3.83
N GLN A 568 7.30 -36.08 3.78
CA GLN A 568 8.13 -34.88 3.96
C GLN A 568 8.01 -33.88 2.79
N LYS A 569 8.01 -34.37 1.53
CA LYS A 569 7.74 -33.57 0.31
C LYS A 569 6.45 -32.75 0.43
N LEU A 570 5.44 -33.28 1.12
CA LEU A 570 4.14 -32.62 1.29
C LEU A 570 4.07 -31.71 2.52
N LYS A 571 4.95 -31.89 3.51
CA LYS A 571 4.99 -31.07 4.73
C LYS A 571 5.85 -29.83 4.61
N GLN A 572 7.07 -29.95 4.09
CA GLN A 572 7.99 -28.83 3.83
C GLN A 572 7.30 -27.62 3.16
N PRO A 573 6.57 -27.78 2.04
CA PRO A 573 5.81 -26.70 1.39
C PRO A 573 4.69 -26.03 2.24
N VAL A 574 4.34 -26.57 3.39
CA VAL A 574 3.31 -25.99 4.28
C VAL A 574 3.93 -25.45 5.58
N GLU A 575 5.12 -25.95 5.93
CA GLU A 575 5.98 -25.47 7.01
C GLU A 575 6.88 -24.29 6.60
N GLN A 576 7.26 -24.21 5.32
CA GLN A 576 8.15 -23.21 4.75
C GLN A 576 7.48 -22.47 3.58
N ARG A 577 7.93 -21.25 3.29
CA ARG A 577 7.37 -20.39 2.23
C ARG A 577 7.62 -21.03 0.86
N ASN A 578 6.56 -21.21 0.07
CA ASN A 578 6.45 -22.40 -0.75
C ASN A 578 6.53 -22.14 -2.27
N TYR A 579 7.72 -22.39 -2.85
CA TYR A 579 7.93 -22.40 -4.29
C TYR A 579 6.97 -23.37 -5.02
N THR A 580 6.72 -24.55 -4.46
CA THR A 580 5.79 -25.56 -5.00
C THR A 580 4.32 -25.13 -4.97
N SER A 581 3.92 -24.22 -4.07
CA SER A 581 2.60 -23.54 -4.10
C SER A 581 2.53 -22.54 -5.22
N GLU A 582 3.58 -21.74 -5.43
CA GLU A 582 3.60 -20.75 -6.51
C GLU A 582 3.66 -21.42 -7.89
N ILE A 583 4.39 -22.54 -8.02
CA ILE A 583 4.34 -23.42 -9.20
C ILE A 583 2.92 -23.99 -9.40
N SER A 584 2.24 -24.40 -8.33
CA SER A 584 0.85 -24.86 -8.42
C SER A 584 -0.13 -23.74 -8.79
N ALA A 585 0.09 -22.52 -8.28
CA ALA A 585 -0.71 -21.34 -8.60
C ALA A 585 -0.45 -20.85 -10.02
N LEU A 586 0.78 -20.93 -10.51
CA LEU A 586 1.14 -20.72 -11.91
C LEU A 586 0.47 -21.78 -12.80
N ALA A 587 0.51 -23.06 -12.41
CA ALA A 587 -0.17 -24.14 -13.13
C ALA A 587 -1.68 -23.88 -13.28
N HIS A 588 -2.37 -23.39 -12.25
CA HIS A 588 -3.76 -22.95 -12.35
C HIS A 588 -3.94 -21.73 -13.27
N ARG A 589 -3.08 -20.70 -13.16
CA ARG A 589 -3.13 -19.49 -14.01
C ARG A 589 -2.95 -19.82 -15.50
N ILE A 590 -2.02 -20.70 -15.84
CA ILE A 590 -1.84 -21.20 -17.22
C ILE A 590 -2.83 -22.34 -17.56
N SER A 591 -3.68 -22.76 -16.62
CA SER A 591 -4.60 -23.91 -16.67
C SER A 591 -3.94 -25.20 -17.21
N GLY A 592 -2.72 -25.44 -16.75
CA GLY A 592 -1.89 -26.62 -17.00
C GLY A 592 -1.98 -27.64 -15.86
N GLU A 593 -3.14 -27.78 -15.22
CA GLU A 593 -3.36 -28.65 -14.04
C GLU A 593 -3.03 -30.14 -14.29
N ASN A 594 -3.02 -30.55 -15.55
CA ASN A 594 -2.66 -31.90 -16.00
C ASN A 594 -1.17 -32.08 -16.35
N ILE A 595 -0.34 -31.04 -16.20
CA ILE A 595 1.10 -31.11 -16.45
C ILE A 595 1.81 -31.51 -15.14
N ALA A 596 2.77 -32.43 -15.22
CA ALA A 596 3.60 -32.80 -14.09
C ALA A 596 4.37 -31.58 -13.55
N LYS A 597 4.48 -31.44 -12.23
CA LYS A 597 5.11 -30.26 -11.60
C LYS A 597 6.59 -30.18 -11.94
N GLU A 598 7.22 -31.34 -12.04
CA GLU A 598 8.59 -31.58 -12.48
C GLU A 598 8.84 -30.94 -13.85
N THR A 599 7.91 -31.10 -14.79
CA THR A 599 7.97 -30.54 -16.14
C THR A 599 7.77 -29.01 -16.17
N ILE A 600 6.93 -28.46 -15.28
CA ILE A 600 6.78 -27.00 -15.10
C ILE A 600 8.07 -26.42 -14.47
N VAL A 601 8.67 -27.12 -13.51
CA VAL A 601 9.94 -26.72 -12.90
C VAL A 601 11.09 -26.81 -13.89
N GLN A 602 11.16 -27.85 -14.72
CA GLN A 602 12.12 -27.96 -15.82
C GLN A 602 12.00 -26.76 -16.76
N ALA A 603 10.79 -26.43 -17.23
CA ALA A 603 10.55 -25.27 -18.08
C ALA A 603 11.00 -23.93 -17.46
N LEU A 604 10.98 -23.84 -16.14
CA LEU A 604 11.40 -22.66 -15.37
C LEU A 604 12.85 -22.74 -14.87
N THR A 605 13.64 -23.73 -15.26
CA THR A 605 15.05 -23.86 -14.82
C THR A 605 16.01 -23.52 -15.95
N SER A 606 16.67 -22.37 -15.86
CA SER A 606 17.75 -21.96 -16.76
C SER A 606 18.97 -22.87 -16.62
N GLU A 607 19.79 -22.98 -17.66
CA GLU A 607 21.08 -23.69 -17.59
C GLU A 607 22.03 -23.09 -16.53
N THR A 608 22.07 -21.76 -16.42
CA THR A 608 22.90 -21.03 -15.46
C THR A 608 22.55 -21.33 -14.00
N PHE A 609 21.36 -21.89 -13.72
CA PHE A 609 21.01 -22.32 -12.36
C PHE A 609 21.98 -23.38 -11.81
N TYR A 610 22.47 -24.27 -12.68
CA TYR A 610 23.39 -25.36 -12.28
C TYR A 610 24.84 -24.89 -12.13
N GLU A 611 25.17 -23.68 -12.57
CA GLU A 611 26.53 -23.09 -12.45
C GLU A 611 26.76 -22.43 -11.09
N ARG A 612 25.71 -22.33 -10.26
CA ARG A 612 25.76 -21.66 -8.96
C ARG A 612 26.59 -22.42 -7.93
N PRO A 613 27.49 -21.74 -7.17
CA PRO A 613 28.31 -22.40 -6.14
C PRO A 613 27.49 -23.16 -5.11
N ASP A 614 26.37 -22.60 -4.65
CA ASP A 614 25.51 -23.21 -3.63
C ASP A 614 24.72 -24.43 -4.13
N VAL A 615 24.59 -24.58 -5.46
CA VAL A 615 23.99 -25.74 -6.16
C VAL A 615 25.04 -26.81 -6.42
N VAL A 616 26.28 -26.41 -6.76
CA VAL A 616 27.41 -27.32 -7.02
C VAL A 616 27.96 -27.96 -5.74
N GLU A 617 27.91 -27.25 -4.60
CA GLU A 617 28.45 -27.73 -3.31
C GLU A 617 27.45 -28.55 -2.45
N GLU A 618 26.28 -28.93 -2.99
CA GLU A 618 25.19 -29.65 -2.27
C GLU A 618 24.82 -29.02 -0.91
N SER A 619 24.90 -27.69 -0.81
CA SER A 619 24.78 -26.99 0.47
C SER A 619 23.30 -26.77 0.87
N SER A 620 22.94 -27.17 2.10
CA SER A 620 21.57 -27.09 2.63
C SER A 620 21.06 -25.68 2.96
N GLY A 621 21.73 -24.64 2.45
CA GLY A 621 21.37 -23.22 2.60
C GLY A 621 21.05 -22.49 1.28
N ALA A 622 21.02 -23.22 0.17
CA ALA A 622 20.90 -22.70 -1.18
C ALA A 622 19.48 -22.19 -1.53
N GLN A 623 19.35 -20.95 -2.03
CA GLN A 623 18.04 -20.35 -2.40
C GLN A 623 17.77 -20.41 -3.91
N PRO A 624 16.68 -21.03 -4.41
CA PRO A 624 15.85 -22.09 -3.84
C PRO A 624 16.30 -23.44 -4.42
N SER A 625 17.29 -24.07 -3.80
CA SER A 625 17.99 -25.20 -4.39
C SER A 625 17.94 -26.43 -3.49
N LEU A 626 17.71 -27.59 -4.12
CA LEU A 626 17.77 -28.92 -3.50
C LEU A 626 16.69 -29.21 -2.43
N GLU A 627 15.43 -28.99 -2.79
CA GLU A 627 14.42 -30.03 -2.50
C GLU A 627 14.85 -31.28 -3.31
N GLU A 628 15.37 -32.35 -2.69
CA GLU A 628 15.88 -33.61 -3.30
C GLU A 628 14.87 -34.36 -4.21
N THR A 629 13.72 -33.75 -4.46
CA THR A 629 12.47 -34.44 -4.69
C THR A 629 11.63 -33.83 -5.81
N ILE A 630 12.01 -32.65 -6.32
CA ILE A 630 11.63 -32.07 -7.61
C ILE A 630 12.91 -31.53 -8.29
N VAL A 631 13.90 -32.42 -8.42
CA VAL A 631 15.10 -32.19 -9.24
C VAL A 631 14.79 -32.71 -10.64
N SER A 632 14.47 -31.79 -11.56
CA SER A 632 14.88 -32.02 -12.95
C SER A 632 16.39 -31.85 -12.96
N THR A 633 17.10 -32.76 -13.64
CA THR A 633 18.55 -32.65 -13.90
C THR A 633 18.84 -31.92 -15.21
N GLU A 634 17.80 -31.40 -15.86
CA GLU A 634 17.83 -30.83 -17.20
C GLU A 634 17.46 -29.34 -17.13
N SER A 635 18.03 -28.54 -18.02
CA SER A 635 17.65 -27.14 -18.20
C SER A 635 16.46 -27.01 -19.15
N ASN A 636 15.89 -25.81 -19.23
CA ASN A 636 14.81 -25.51 -20.17
C ASN A 636 15.27 -25.33 -21.63
N VAL A 637 16.56 -25.45 -21.95
CA VAL A 637 17.14 -25.09 -23.26
C VAL A 637 16.39 -25.75 -24.44
N GLU A 638 16.12 -27.05 -24.38
CA GLU A 638 15.35 -27.74 -25.44
C GLU A 638 13.88 -27.29 -25.50
N LEU A 639 13.27 -27.01 -24.34
CA LEU A 639 11.88 -26.55 -24.22
C LEU A 639 11.71 -25.11 -24.71
N VAL A 640 12.72 -24.25 -24.56
CA VAL A 640 12.69 -22.87 -25.06
C VAL A 640 12.50 -22.85 -26.57
N GLU A 641 13.24 -23.68 -27.32
CA GLU A 641 13.17 -23.71 -28.78
C GLU A 641 11.87 -24.34 -29.28
N GLN A 642 11.45 -25.47 -28.70
CA GLN A 642 10.14 -26.08 -29.00
C GLN A 642 8.99 -25.10 -28.70
N GLY A 643 9.12 -24.37 -27.60
CA GLY A 643 8.18 -23.35 -27.15
C GLY A 643 8.10 -22.16 -28.09
N ARG A 644 9.26 -21.66 -28.54
CA ARG A 644 9.39 -20.59 -29.54
C ARG A 644 8.70 -20.98 -30.85
N GLN A 645 9.08 -22.09 -31.46
CA GLN A 645 8.50 -22.54 -32.73
C GLN A 645 6.97 -22.69 -32.66
N LYS A 646 6.47 -23.26 -31.56
CA LYS A 646 5.04 -23.47 -31.30
C LYS A 646 4.29 -22.15 -31.07
N LEU A 647 4.90 -21.22 -30.33
CA LEU A 647 4.38 -19.87 -30.08
C LEU A 647 4.22 -19.11 -31.40
N GLU A 648 5.30 -19.01 -32.18
CA GLU A 648 5.33 -18.28 -33.44
C GLU A 648 4.33 -18.85 -34.46
N ASN A 649 4.19 -20.18 -34.52
CA ASN A 649 3.23 -20.83 -35.41
C ASN A 649 1.77 -20.52 -35.04
N ILE A 650 1.40 -20.58 -33.75
CA ILE A 650 0.04 -20.23 -33.29
C ILE A 650 -0.27 -18.76 -33.62
N VAL A 651 0.68 -17.85 -33.40
CA VAL A 651 0.54 -16.42 -33.73
C VAL A 651 0.38 -16.24 -35.25
N LYS A 652 1.24 -16.82 -36.08
CA LYS A 652 1.15 -16.72 -37.56
C LYS A 652 -0.18 -17.24 -38.10
N CYS A 653 -0.59 -18.46 -37.74
CA CYS A 653 -1.85 -19.04 -38.21
C CYS A 653 -3.06 -18.22 -37.75
N TYR A 654 -3.05 -17.68 -36.52
CA TYR A 654 -4.12 -16.80 -36.06
C TYR A 654 -4.15 -15.49 -36.87
N LEU A 655 -3.00 -14.83 -37.06
CA LEU A 655 -2.90 -13.59 -37.82
C LEU A 655 -3.34 -13.77 -39.27
N ARG A 656 -2.97 -14.88 -39.94
CA ARG A 656 -3.46 -15.21 -41.30
C ARG A 656 -4.96 -15.45 -41.35
N SER A 657 -5.54 -16.08 -40.31
CA SER A 657 -7.00 -16.29 -40.24
C SER A 657 -7.78 -14.97 -40.11
N GLN A 658 -7.22 -13.98 -39.40
CA GLN A 658 -7.81 -12.65 -39.30
C GLN A 658 -7.50 -11.80 -40.55
N TRP A 659 -6.27 -11.83 -41.06
CA TRP A 659 -5.79 -10.94 -42.12
C TRP A 659 -5.40 -11.71 -43.39
N SER A 660 -6.37 -12.40 -43.99
CA SER A 660 -6.17 -13.18 -45.22
C SER A 660 -5.71 -12.36 -46.44
N LEU A 661 -5.88 -11.05 -46.42
CA LEU A 661 -5.42 -10.12 -47.47
C LEU A 661 -4.11 -9.39 -47.11
N ALA A 662 -3.53 -9.63 -45.93
CA ALA A 662 -2.22 -9.08 -45.60
C ALA A 662 -1.09 -9.95 -46.19
N PRO A 663 0.01 -9.33 -46.65
CA PRO A 663 1.17 -10.07 -47.15
C PRO A 663 1.92 -10.76 -46.00
N GLU A 664 2.65 -11.83 -46.32
CA GLU A 664 3.35 -12.65 -45.32
C GLU A 664 4.46 -11.89 -44.58
N GLU A 665 5.07 -10.89 -45.20
CA GLU A 665 6.02 -9.99 -44.54
C GLU A 665 5.36 -9.21 -43.38
N TYR A 666 4.10 -8.79 -43.56
CA TYR A 666 3.36 -8.04 -42.54
C TYR A 666 2.91 -8.96 -41.39
N ILE A 667 2.48 -10.18 -41.73
CA ILE A 667 2.19 -11.25 -40.76
C ILE A 667 3.44 -11.56 -39.92
N SER A 668 4.59 -11.72 -40.57
CA SER A 668 5.85 -12.08 -39.91
C SER A 668 6.37 -10.97 -39.01
N ALA A 669 6.41 -9.72 -39.48
CA ALA A 669 6.82 -8.58 -38.65
C ALA A 669 5.88 -8.33 -37.45
N THR A 670 4.57 -8.57 -37.62
CA THR A 670 3.60 -8.53 -36.50
C THR A 670 3.90 -9.61 -35.47
N MET A 671 4.17 -10.84 -35.93
CA MET A 671 4.56 -11.96 -35.06
C MET A 671 5.85 -11.63 -34.31
N GLU A 672 6.91 -11.20 -35.00
CA GLU A 672 8.21 -10.88 -34.41
C GLU A 672 8.11 -9.82 -33.32
N TYR A 673 7.28 -8.78 -33.52
CA TYR A 673 7.02 -7.79 -32.48
C TYR A 673 6.35 -8.40 -31.24
N LEU A 674 5.30 -9.22 -31.42
CA LEU A 674 4.56 -9.86 -30.33
C LEU A 674 5.38 -10.92 -29.58
N CYS A 675 6.25 -11.64 -30.30
CA CYS A 675 7.10 -12.72 -29.79
C CYS A 675 8.51 -12.27 -29.35
N SER A 676 8.83 -10.98 -29.51
CA SER A 676 10.11 -10.38 -29.10
C SER A 676 10.41 -10.61 -27.62
N ASP A 677 11.69 -10.81 -27.27
CA ASP A 677 12.12 -11.09 -25.88
C ASP A 677 11.54 -10.09 -24.89
N LYS A 678 11.64 -8.79 -25.20
CA LYS A 678 11.10 -7.70 -24.40
C LYS A 678 9.58 -7.78 -24.19
N LYS A 679 8.80 -8.13 -25.24
CA LYS A 679 7.34 -8.25 -25.12
C LYS A 679 6.96 -9.50 -24.32
N ILE A 680 7.63 -10.62 -24.58
CA ILE A 680 7.39 -11.87 -23.86
C ILE A 680 7.83 -11.75 -22.39
N ALA A 681 8.94 -11.08 -22.08
CA ALA A 681 9.37 -10.78 -20.71
C ALA A 681 8.34 -9.91 -19.96
N GLN A 682 7.78 -8.88 -20.61
CA GLN A 682 6.70 -8.07 -20.02
C GLN A 682 5.46 -8.90 -19.65
N ILE A 683 5.07 -9.84 -20.52
CA ILE A 683 3.93 -10.74 -20.29
C ILE A 683 4.28 -11.80 -19.22
N SER A 684 5.51 -12.28 -19.21
CA SER A 684 6.02 -13.21 -18.20
C SER A 684 6.03 -12.58 -16.80
N ASN A 685 6.41 -11.30 -16.70
CA ASN A 685 6.38 -10.51 -15.46
C ASN A 685 4.95 -10.36 -14.93
N SER A 686 3.95 -10.06 -15.77
CA SER A 686 2.55 -9.96 -15.31
C SER A 686 1.95 -11.31 -14.92
N LEU A 687 2.50 -12.42 -15.44
CA LEU A 687 2.23 -13.78 -14.99
C LEU A 687 3.08 -14.21 -13.77
N GLY A 688 3.93 -13.34 -13.22
CA GLY A 688 4.78 -13.62 -12.05
C GLY A 688 5.84 -14.68 -12.28
N ILE A 689 6.22 -14.96 -13.53
CA ILE A 689 7.22 -15.97 -13.90
C ILE A 689 8.62 -15.55 -13.43
N ASN A 690 8.92 -14.26 -13.41
CA ASN A 690 10.17 -13.68 -12.89
C ASN A 690 10.49 -14.02 -11.42
N HIS A 691 9.48 -14.36 -10.62
CA HIS A 691 9.67 -14.81 -9.23
C HIS A 691 9.81 -16.33 -9.11
N LEU A 692 9.73 -17.06 -10.23
CA LEU A 692 9.68 -18.52 -10.32
C LEU A 692 10.72 -19.12 -11.26
N VAL A 693 11.40 -18.34 -12.11
CA VAL A 693 12.54 -18.84 -12.88
C VAL A 693 13.73 -19.08 -11.97
N ARG A 694 14.27 -20.31 -12.01
CA ARG A 694 15.54 -20.70 -11.38
C ARG A 694 16.68 -20.34 -12.34
N THR A 695 17.64 -19.54 -11.87
CA THR A 695 18.80 -19.04 -12.62
C THR A 695 19.94 -18.68 -11.65
N ALA A 696 21.14 -18.40 -12.18
CA ALA A 696 22.26 -17.84 -11.42
C ALA A 696 21.97 -16.45 -10.83
N GLU A 697 21.34 -15.57 -11.61
CA GLU A 697 21.24 -14.15 -11.31
C GLU A 697 19.87 -13.75 -10.74
N PHE A 698 19.86 -12.94 -9.68
CA PHE A 698 18.62 -12.36 -9.14
C PHE A 698 18.72 -10.83 -9.02
N PRO A 699 17.78 -10.06 -9.59
CA PRO A 699 16.64 -10.50 -10.40
C PRO A 699 17.08 -11.11 -11.75
N PRO A 700 16.30 -12.06 -12.33
CA PRO A 700 16.60 -12.64 -13.64
C PRO A 700 16.48 -11.60 -14.76
N ASP A 701 17.30 -11.73 -15.81
CA ASP A 701 17.26 -10.85 -16.98
C ASP A 701 16.01 -11.07 -17.88
N GLU A 702 15.76 -10.13 -18.81
CA GLU A 702 14.59 -10.19 -19.70
C GLU A 702 14.57 -11.47 -20.56
N ILE A 703 15.74 -11.97 -20.98
CA ILE A 703 15.87 -13.15 -21.87
C ILE A 703 15.50 -14.43 -21.10
N THR A 704 16.05 -14.60 -19.91
CA THR A 704 15.82 -15.70 -18.97
C THR A 704 14.34 -15.78 -18.59
N VAL A 705 13.72 -14.63 -18.30
CA VAL A 705 12.28 -14.54 -18.01
C VAL A 705 11.42 -14.87 -19.23
N ALA A 706 11.79 -14.38 -20.44
CA ALA A 706 11.07 -14.71 -21.66
C ALA A 706 11.18 -16.19 -22.05
N ASN A 707 12.35 -16.78 -21.85
CA ASN A 707 12.63 -18.20 -22.08
C ASN A 707 11.81 -19.10 -21.14
N GLY A 708 11.61 -18.70 -19.89
CA GLY A 708 10.69 -19.37 -18.98
C GLY A 708 9.26 -19.50 -19.54
N LEU A 709 8.70 -18.44 -20.14
CA LEU A 709 7.37 -18.52 -20.76
C LEU A 709 7.37 -19.35 -22.05
N ARG A 710 8.40 -19.25 -22.90
CA ARG A 710 8.54 -20.10 -24.09
C ARG A 710 8.52 -21.57 -23.71
N ALA A 711 9.35 -21.98 -22.75
CA ALA A 711 9.38 -23.35 -22.27
C ALA A 711 8.03 -23.80 -21.65
N LEU A 712 7.29 -22.92 -20.97
CA LEU A 712 5.92 -23.21 -20.54
C LEU A 712 4.96 -23.46 -21.72
N VAL A 713 5.08 -22.71 -22.83
CA VAL A 713 4.28 -22.93 -24.05
C VAL A 713 4.60 -24.28 -24.69
N ALA A 714 5.85 -24.75 -24.63
CA ALA A 714 6.23 -26.09 -25.10
C ALA A 714 5.45 -27.20 -24.40
N VAL A 715 5.42 -27.16 -23.06
CA VAL A 715 4.84 -28.23 -22.20
C VAL A 715 3.31 -28.21 -22.10
N LEU A 716 2.64 -27.12 -22.50
CA LEU A 716 1.18 -27.06 -22.58
C LEU A 716 0.63 -27.97 -23.70
N GLN A 717 -0.47 -28.68 -23.46
CA GLN A 717 -1.17 -29.45 -24.52
C GLN A 717 -1.58 -28.53 -25.70
N PRO A 718 -1.60 -28.99 -26.97
CA PRO A 718 -1.78 -28.13 -28.15
C PRO A 718 -2.98 -27.16 -28.08
N GLU A 719 -4.17 -27.68 -27.76
CA GLU A 719 -5.38 -26.86 -27.60
C GLU A 719 -5.31 -25.87 -26.43
N ARG A 720 -4.56 -26.20 -25.36
CA ARG A 720 -4.37 -25.25 -24.25
C ARG A 720 -3.32 -24.20 -24.59
N ALA A 721 -2.24 -24.56 -25.27
CA ALA A 721 -1.23 -23.62 -25.77
C ALA A 721 -1.88 -22.59 -26.70
N LYS A 722 -2.70 -23.02 -27.65
CA LYS A 722 -3.53 -22.15 -28.52
C LYS A 722 -4.32 -21.11 -27.70
N LYS A 723 -5.09 -21.54 -26.71
CA LYS A 723 -5.87 -20.64 -25.84
C LYS A 723 -4.97 -19.68 -25.05
N PHE A 724 -3.92 -20.20 -24.41
CA PHE A 724 -2.98 -19.40 -23.62
C PHE A 724 -2.33 -18.28 -24.44
N VAL A 725 -1.89 -18.57 -25.67
CA VAL A 725 -1.30 -17.59 -26.59
C VAL A 725 -2.34 -16.56 -27.06
N ILE A 726 -3.57 -16.98 -27.34
CA ILE A 726 -4.69 -16.07 -27.66
C ILE A 726 -4.93 -15.09 -26.50
N ASP A 727 -5.06 -15.62 -25.29
CA ASP A 727 -5.48 -14.85 -24.11
C ASP A 727 -4.39 -13.88 -23.60
N ASN A 728 -3.10 -14.26 -23.70
CA ASN A 728 -2.00 -13.54 -23.05
C ASN A 728 -1.05 -12.83 -24.03
N ILE A 729 -1.01 -13.20 -25.31
CA ILE A 729 -0.06 -12.64 -26.29
C ILE A 729 -0.82 -11.92 -27.41
N LEU A 730 -1.77 -12.59 -28.06
CA LEU A 730 -2.57 -11.96 -29.13
C LEU A 730 -3.53 -10.88 -28.61
N ALA A 731 -3.90 -10.90 -27.32
CA ALA A 731 -4.59 -9.79 -26.67
C ALA A 731 -3.86 -8.44 -26.81
N HIS A 732 -2.52 -8.44 -26.90
CA HIS A 732 -1.72 -7.23 -27.10
C HIS A 732 -1.78 -6.66 -28.53
N LEU A 733 -2.46 -7.31 -29.48
CA LEU A 733 -2.78 -6.71 -30.79
C LEU A 733 -3.62 -5.43 -30.67
N ILE A 734 -4.43 -5.31 -29.61
CA ILE A 734 -5.29 -4.13 -29.38
C ILE A 734 -4.44 -2.86 -29.16
N ASP A 735 -3.32 -2.99 -28.45
CA ASP A 735 -2.40 -1.88 -28.13
C ASP A 735 -1.26 -1.72 -29.15
N LEU A 736 -1.26 -2.52 -30.21
CA LEU A 736 -0.22 -2.51 -31.23
C LEU A 736 -0.48 -1.37 -32.24
N PRO A 737 0.45 -0.41 -32.44
CA PRO A 737 0.42 0.47 -33.61
C PRO A 737 0.71 -0.35 -34.86
N LEU A 738 -0.33 -0.95 -35.44
CA LEU A 738 -0.32 -1.72 -36.69
C LEU A 738 0.36 -0.94 -37.83
N GLU A 739 0.13 0.37 -37.84
CA GLU A 739 0.73 1.37 -38.73
C GLU A 739 2.25 1.60 -38.55
N ASP A 740 2.89 1.03 -37.54
CA ASP A 740 4.34 1.12 -37.31
C ASP A 740 5.07 -0.23 -37.58
N ILE A 741 4.36 -1.33 -37.89
CA ILE A 741 4.93 -2.69 -37.99
C ILE A 741 5.83 -2.87 -39.22
N LEU A 742 5.37 -2.43 -40.40
CA LEU A 742 6.17 -2.37 -41.62
C LEU A 742 6.32 -0.92 -42.09
N PRO A 743 7.35 -0.21 -41.62
CA PRO A 743 7.61 1.18 -41.98
C PRO A 743 8.45 1.24 -43.27
N PHE A 744 7.84 0.98 -44.43
CA PHE A 744 8.53 1.08 -45.73
C PHE A 744 9.17 2.45 -45.93
N LYS A 745 10.39 2.51 -46.48
CA LYS A 745 11.04 3.77 -46.86
C LYS A 745 10.21 4.55 -47.88
N ASN A 746 9.64 3.86 -48.88
CA ASN A 746 8.87 4.45 -49.98
C ASN A 746 7.44 3.87 -50.10
N PRO A 747 6.52 4.13 -49.14
CA PRO A 747 5.23 3.46 -49.04
C PRO A 747 4.28 3.80 -50.20
N LEU A 748 4.43 4.98 -50.82
CA LEU A 748 3.62 5.38 -51.97
C LEU A 748 3.92 4.54 -53.22
N ASN A 749 5.18 4.12 -53.42
CA ASN A 749 5.58 3.28 -54.55
C ASN A 749 5.04 1.85 -54.35
N VAL A 750 5.21 1.30 -53.15
CA VAL A 750 4.64 0.00 -52.75
C VAL A 750 3.11 -0.02 -52.94
N LEU A 751 2.41 1.03 -52.48
CA LEU A 751 0.96 1.18 -52.69
C LEU A 751 0.58 1.28 -54.18
N THR A 752 1.37 1.99 -54.98
CA THR A 752 1.09 2.19 -56.41
C THR A 752 1.19 0.88 -57.20
N ASP A 753 2.25 0.11 -56.98
CA ASP A 753 2.39 -1.21 -57.61
C ASP A 753 1.34 -2.20 -57.09
N TYR A 754 1.05 -2.20 -55.79
CA TYR A 754 0.01 -3.04 -55.19
C TYR A 754 -1.38 -2.74 -55.78
N LEU A 755 -1.74 -1.47 -55.97
CA LEU A 755 -3.00 -1.07 -56.61
C LEU A 755 -3.06 -1.42 -58.10
N ARG A 756 -1.94 -1.31 -58.83
CA ARG A 756 -1.85 -1.72 -60.24
C ARG A 756 -2.04 -3.22 -60.40
N ALA A 757 -1.36 -4.02 -59.57
CA ALA A 757 -1.45 -5.48 -59.60
C ALA A 757 -2.83 -6.02 -59.17
N GLN A 758 -3.45 -5.43 -58.14
CA GLN A 758 -4.68 -5.97 -57.54
C GLN A 758 -5.98 -5.33 -58.07
N ARG A 759 -5.93 -4.13 -58.65
CA ARG A 759 -7.13 -3.37 -59.07
C ARG A 759 -7.03 -2.75 -60.48
N SER A 760 -5.96 -2.98 -61.22
CA SER A 760 -5.74 -2.45 -62.58
C SER A 760 -5.87 -0.92 -62.68
N VAL A 761 -5.45 -0.21 -61.63
CA VAL A 761 -5.50 1.27 -61.54
C VAL A 761 -4.47 1.91 -62.48
N GLU A 762 -4.88 2.90 -63.27
CA GLU A 762 -3.97 3.61 -64.18
C GLU A 762 -3.16 4.68 -63.44
N LYS A 763 -3.83 5.53 -62.65
CA LYS A 763 -3.23 6.71 -62.01
C LYS A 763 -3.43 6.72 -60.50
N VAL A 764 -2.32 6.66 -59.77
CA VAL A 764 -2.26 6.94 -58.32
C VAL A 764 -1.59 8.30 -58.11
N GLU A 765 -2.23 9.20 -57.36
CA GLU A 765 -1.67 10.53 -57.05
C GLU A 765 -2.01 11.01 -55.62
N PRO A 766 -1.05 11.60 -54.89
CA PRO A 766 -1.33 12.31 -53.64
C PRO A 766 -1.95 13.69 -53.92
N ARG A 767 -2.92 14.08 -53.11
CA ARG A 767 -3.52 15.44 -53.10
C ARG A 767 -3.54 15.99 -51.68
N LEU A 768 -3.26 17.29 -51.53
CA LEU A 768 -3.43 18.00 -50.27
C LEU A 768 -4.93 18.21 -49.99
N LEU A 769 -5.41 17.76 -48.83
CA LEU A 769 -6.79 17.94 -48.37
C LEU A 769 -6.93 19.14 -47.41
N GLY A 770 -5.86 19.52 -46.72
CA GLY A 770 -5.83 20.71 -45.87
C GLY A 770 -4.46 20.94 -45.23
N MET A 771 -4.19 22.18 -44.83
CA MET A 771 -2.99 22.57 -44.06
C MET A 771 -3.38 23.60 -43.00
N ASN A 772 -2.67 23.62 -41.87
CA ASN A 772 -2.86 24.60 -40.80
C ASN A 772 -1.54 24.80 -40.02
N GLY A 773 -1.36 25.96 -39.40
CA GLY A 773 -0.19 26.25 -38.56
C GLY A 773 1.16 26.26 -39.31
N VAL A 774 1.16 26.47 -40.63
CA VAL A 774 2.36 26.34 -41.49
C VAL A 774 3.51 27.28 -41.09
N GLU A 775 3.19 28.45 -40.52
CA GLU A 775 4.17 29.43 -40.01
C GLU A 775 4.48 29.25 -38.50
N THR A 776 4.04 28.15 -37.89
CA THR A 776 4.28 27.85 -36.47
C THR A 776 5.34 26.76 -36.31
N SER A 777 5.85 26.58 -35.09
CA SER A 777 6.77 25.48 -34.75
C SER A 777 6.12 24.08 -34.79
N MET A 778 4.82 23.97 -35.09
CA MET A 778 4.09 22.70 -35.26
C MET A 778 3.16 22.78 -36.48
N PRO A 779 3.70 22.81 -37.71
CA PRO A 779 2.91 22.77 -38.92
C PRO A 779 2.16 21.44 -39.05
N TYR A 780 0.99 21.47 -39.69
CA TYR A 780 0.11 20.32 -39.82
C TYR A 780 -0.51 20.26 -41.22
N TYR A 781 -0.26 19.17 -41.94
CA TYR A 781 -0.78 18.89 -43.27
C TYR A 781 -1.67 17.65 -43.24
N ILE A 782 -2.69 17.59 -44.10
CA ILE A 782 -3.50 16.39 -44.37
C ILE A 782 -3.37 16.06 -45.85
N ALA A 783 -2.83 14.89 -46.17
CA ALA A 783 -2.77 14.39 -47.55
C ALA A 783 -3.77 13.23 -47.73
N GLY A 784 -4.33 13.11 -48.93
CA GLY A 784 -5.14 11.98 -49.37
C GLY A 784 -4.54 11.35 -50.63
N ILE A 785 -4.52 10.02 -50.70
CA ILE A 785 -4.09 9.29 -51.89
C ILE A 785 -5.32 8.94 -52.74
N TYR A 786 -5.29 9.34 -54.00
CA TYR A 786 -6.34 9.07 -54.97
C TYR A 786 -5.88 8.02 -55.99
N ALA A 787 -6.74 7.07 -56.31
CA ALA A 787 -6.58 6.09 -57.38
C ALA A 787 -7.72 6.31 -58.39
N ASP A 788 -7.42 6.66 -59.63
CA ASP A 788 -8.38 6.95 -60.69
C ASP A 788 -9.54 7.88 -60.25
N GLN A 789 -9.18 8.92 -59.48
CA GLN A 789 -10.06 9.92 -58.86
C GLN A 789 -10.87 9.47 -57.62
N GLU A 790 -10.80 8.21 -57.19
CA GLU A 790 -11.35 7.73 -55.92
C GLU A 790 -10.36 7.88 -54.76
N LEU A 791 -10.82 8.32 -53.58
CA LEU A 791 -9.98 8.46 -52.39
C LEU A 791 -9.75 7.10 -51.71
N VAL A 792 -8.51 6.61 -51.72
CA VAL A 792 -8.13 5.32 -51.12
C VAL A 792 -7.90 5.44 -49.61
N GLY A 793 -7.24 6.52 -49.19
CA GLY A 793 -6.93 6.79 -47.79
C GLY A 793 -6.36 8.19 -47.60
N HIS A 794 -6.32 8.66 -46.36
CA HIS A 794 -5.78 9.97 -46.00
C HIS A 794 -5.17 9.93 -44.60
N SER A 795 -4.17 10.77 -44.34
CA SER A 795 -3.52 10.86 -43.03
C SER A 795 -2.90 12.24 -42.81
N PRO A 796 -2.80 12.71 -41.55
CA PRO A 796 -2.09 13.93 -41.23
C PRO A 796 -0.59 13.72 -40.97
N GLY A 797 0.22 14.76 -41.19
CA GLY A 797 1.67 14.76 -40.92
C GLY A 797 2.25 16.15 -40.68
N GLU A 798 3.45 16.21 -40.10
CA GLU A 798 4.18 17.46 -39.78
C GLU A 798 4.65 18.18 -41.05
N THR A 799 5.00 17.43 -42.09
CA THR A 799 5.36 17.94 -43.42
C THR A 799 4.46 17.33 -44.48
N LEU A 800 4.44 17.91 -45.68
CA LEU A 800 3.68 17.37 -46.80
C LEU A 800 4.15 15.95 -47.19
N SER A 801 5.46 15.69 -47.19
CA SER A 801 6.01 14.36 -47.50
C SER A 801 5.61 13.33 -46.44
N ILE A 802 5.71 13.67 -45.15
CA ILE A 802 5.25 12.80 -44.06
C ILE A 802 3.75 12.54 -44.18
N ALA A 803 2.91 13.57 -44.43
CA ALA A 803 1.47 13.37 -44.61
C ALA A 803 1.14 12.41 -45.77
N VAL A 804 1.86 12.51 -46.89
CA VAL A 804 1.72 11.59 -48.05
C VAL A 804 2.15 10.16 -47.68
N ASP A 805 3.28 9.99 -47.02
CA ASP A 805 3.77 8.68 -46.57
C ASP A 805 2.79 7.98 -45.62
N LEU A 806 2.29 8.71 -44.62
CA LEU A 806 1.35 8.19 -43.63
C LEU A 806 -0.01 7.88 -44.30
N ALA A 807 -0.43 8.65 -45.31
CA ALA A 807 -1.64 8.39 -46.10
C ALA A 807 -1.49 7.17 -47.01
N ALA A 808 -0.31 6.95 -47.59
CA ALA A 808 -0.02 5.76 -48.38
C ALA A 808 0.02 4.50 -47.50
N GLN A 809 0.64 4.59 -46.31
CA GLN A 809 0.71 3.48 -45.36
C GLN A 809 -0.67 3.12 -44.79
N GLU A 810 -1.49 4.11 -44.42
CA GLU A 810 -2.90 3.91 -44.04
C GLU A 810 -3.72 3.26 -45.16
N SER A 811 -3.46 3.62 -46.43
CA SER A 811 -4.13 3.02 -47.59
C SER A 811 -3.76 1.54 -47.77
N LEU A 812 -2.49 1.16 -47.56
CA LEU A 812 -2.06 -0.25 -47.56
C LEU A 812 -2.77 -1.06 -46.48
N LEU A 813 -2.83 -0.54 -45.24
CA LEU A 813 -3.53 -1.20 -44.12
C LEU A 813 -5.02 -1.41 -44.41
N ARG A 814 -5.67 -0.45 -45.09
CA ARG A 814 -7.07 -0.58 -45.55
C ARG A 814 -7.24 -1.69 -46.57
N LEU A 815 -6.34 -1.78 -47.55
CA LEU A 815 -6.37 -2.82 -48.59
C LEU A 815 -6.16 -4.22 -48.00
N TRP A 816 -5.27 -4.35 -47.02
CA TRP A 816 -5.02 -5.59 -46.27
C TRP A 816 -6.10 -5.90 -45.22
N GLN A 817 -7.05 -4.99 -45.00
CA GLN A 817 -8.10 -5.07 -43.97
C GLN A 817 -7.54 -5.20 -42.54
N THR A 818 -6.46 -4.47 -42.24
CA THR A 818 -5.75 -4.47 -40.95
C THR A 818 -5.97 -3.18 -40.15
N THR A 819 -6.87 -2.29 -40.56
CA THR A 819 -7.17 -1.03 -39.84
C THR A 819 -7.90 -1.21 -38.51
N LYS A 820 -7.76 -0.22 -37.62
CA LYS A 820 -8.28 -0.23 -36.24
C LYS A 820 -9.81 -0.30 -36.10
N ASP A 821 -10.55 -0.07 -37.18
CA ASP A 821 -12.02 -0.24 -37.20
C ASP A 821 -12.46 -1.72 -37.20
N ARG A 822 -11.52 -2.66 -37.37
CA ARG A 822 -11.79 -4.10 -37.38
C ARG A 822 -11.81 -4.68 -35.96
N LEU A 823 -12.89 -5.40 -35.64
CA LEU A 823 -13.01 -6.17 -34.40
C LEU A 823 -12.12 -7.43 -34.48
N PHE A 824 -11.14 -7.53 -33.58
CA PHE A 824 -10.39 -8.76 -33.36
C PHE A 824 -11.25 -9.82 -32.65
N GLU A 825 -11.31 -11.03 -33.20
CA GLU A 825 -12.01 -12.13 -32.55
C GLU A 825 -11.14 -12.72 -31.43
N LEU A 826 -11.40 -12.31 -30.19
CA LEU A 826 -10.75 -12.85 -28.97
C LEU A 826 -11.69 -13.79 -28.18
N GLY A 827 -11.12 -14.52 -27.23
CA GLY A 827 -11.85 -15.45 -26.35
C GLY A 827 -12.56 -16.58 -27.11
N ASN A 828 -13.81 -16.88 -26.73
CA ASN A 828 -14.55 -18.04 -27.24
C ASN A 828 -14.69 -18.11 -28.78
N ARG A 829 -14.70 -16.97 -29.47
CA ARG A 829 -14.71 -16.94 -30.96
C ARG A 829 -13.36 -17.39 -31.52
N ALA A 830 -12.28 -16.79 -31.02
CA ALA A 830 -10.90 -17.17 -31.35
C ALA A 830 -10.62 -18.66 -31.16
N TYR A 831 -11.12 -19.25 -30.06
CA TYR A 831 -10.89 -20.66 -29.75
C TYR A 831 -11.51 -21.60 -30.79
N SER A 832 -12.62 -21.18 -31.42
CA SER A 832 -13.33 -21.96 -32.46
C SER A 832 -12.65 -21.92 -33.84
N ILE A 833 -11.67 -21.04 -34.04
CA ILE A 833 -10.93 -20.95 -35.30
C ILE A 833 -10.03 -22.19 -35.46
N ASP A 834 -10.20 -22.90 -36.56
CA ASP A 834 -9.37 -24.03 -36.94
C ASP A 834 -8.07 -23.53 -37.60
N LEU A 835 -7.00 -23.45 -36.82
CA LEU A 835 -5.71 -22.88 -37.24
C LEU A 835 -4.98 -23.75 -38.28
N SER A 836 -5.30 -25.05 -38.39
CA SER A 836 -4.67 -25.95 -39.37
C SER A 836 -4.90 -25.51 -40.82
N LYS A 837 -5.97 -24.76 -41.07
CA LYS A 837 -6.33 -24.21 -42.39
C LYS A 837 -5.47 -23.02 -42.81
N PHE A 838 -4.59 -22.51 -41.94
CA PHE A 838 -3.82 -21.28 -42.13
C PHE A 838 -2.30 -21.51 -42.01
N GLU A 839 -1.84 -22.76 -42.13
CA GLU A 839 -0.41 -23.12 -42.08
C GLU A 839 0.37 -22.63 -43.32
N SER A 840 -0.30 -22.54 -44.48
CA SER A 840 0.29 -21.94 -45.69
C SER A 840 0.45 -20.41 -45.57
N PRO A 841 1.54 -19.82 -46.08
CA PRO A 841 1.68 -18.37 -46.23
C PRO A 841 0.58 -17.74 -47.11
N ASN A 842 0.33 -16.44 -46.92
CA ASN A 842 -0.64 -15.69 -47.73
C ASN A 842 -0.10 -15.39 -49.16
N HIS A 843 0.60 -14.27 -49.33
CA HIS A 843 1.31 -13.86 -50.55
C HIS A 843 2.51 -12.98 -50.17
N SER A 844 3.59 -12.95 -50.96
CA SER A 844 4.71 -12.03 -50.72
C SER A 844 4.50 -10.69 -51.44
N LEU A 845 4.97 -9.60 -50.83
CA LEU A 845 5.05 -8.31 -51.52
C LEU A 845 5.98 -8.33 -52.74
N ARG A 846 6.97 -9.24 -52.77
CA ARG A 846 7.89 -9.41 -53.92
C ARG A 846 7.20 -10.00 -55.15
N ASP A 847 6.12 -10.76 -54.96
CA ASP A 847 5.33 -11.33 -56.05
C ASP A 847 4.33 -10.31 -56.63
N VAL A 848 4.10 -9.19 -55.94
CA VAL A 848 3.10 -8.16 -56.26
C VAL A 848 3.72 -6.83 -56.71
N CYS A 849 4.88 -6.46 -56.17
CA CYS A 849 5.60 -5.25 -56.55
C CYS A 849 6.54 -5.52 -57.73
N SER A 850 6.83 -4.49 -58.55
CA SER A 850 7.83 -4.61 -59.61
C SER A 850 9.26 -4.74 -59.04
N GLU A 851 10.18 -5.37 -59.78
CA GLU A 851 11.58 -5.58 -59.35
C GLU A 851 12.32 -4.28 -58.99
N ASN A 852 11.85 -3.13 -59.49
CA ASN A 852 12.44 -1.81 -59.23
C ASN A 852 11.84 -1.08 -58.01
N THR A 853 10.81 -1.63 -57.37
CA THR A 853 10.13 -0.99 -56.23
C THR A 853 10.87 -1.28 -54.92
N ASP A 854 11.35 -0.21 -54.29
CA ASP A 854 12.04 -0.27 -53.01
C ASP A 854 11.09 -0.65 -51.86
N ILE A 855 11.12 -1.93 -51.50
CA ILE A 855 10.42 -2.51 -50.35
C ILE A 855 11.25 -2.45 -49.05
N SER A 856 12.36 -1.70 -48.99
CA SER A 856 13.17 -1.60 -47.77
C SER A 856 12.40 -0.93 -46.64
N LEU A 857 12.73 -1.31 -45.41
CA LEU A 857 12.14 -0.77 -44.19
C LEU A 857 13.04 0.30 -43.57
N MET A 858 12.43 1.27 -42.90
CA MET A 858 13.12 2.19 -42.00
C MET A 858 13.67 1.43 -40.80
N THR A 859 14.91 1.73 -40.43
CA THR A 859 15.48 1.31 -39.15
C THR A 859 14.76 2.01 -38.01
N MET A 860 14.87 1.43 -36.81
CA MET A 860 14.34 2.08 -35.60
C MET A 860 15.00 3.45 -35.38
N GLU A 861 16.30 3.60 -35.65
CA GLU A 861 16.98 4.89 -35.52
C GLU A 861 16.38 5.94 -36.46
N GLU A 862 16.14 5.61 -37.74
CA GLU A 862 15.42 6.49 -38.70
C GLU A 862 13.97 6.82 -38.24
N LEU A 863 13.32 5.97 -37.45
CA LEU A 863 11.96 6.19 -36.92
C LEU A 863 11.90 7.06 -35.65
N TYR A 864 12.97 7.13 -34.87
CA TYR A 864 13.04 7.87 -33.59
C TYR A 864 14.01 9.05 -33.60
N GLN A 865 14.79 9.26 -34.66
CA GLN A 865 15.70 10.41 -34.77
C GLN A 865 14.92 11.71 -34.60
N ASP A 866 15.32 12.55 -33.64
CA ASP A 866 14.70 13.85 -33.47
C ASP A 866 15.30 14.83 -34.48
N PRO A 867 14.53 15.45 -35.39
CA PRO A 867 15.06 16.46 -36.31
C PRO A 867 15.39 17.77 -35.57
N LEU A 868 14.84 17.96 -34.37
CA LEU A 868 15.04 19.13 -33.54
C LEU A 868 16.10 18.83 -32.48
N ASP A 869 17.35 18.71 -32.90
CA ASP A 869 18.41 19.25 -32.08
C ASP A 869 18.23 20.78 -32.04
N ILE A 870 17.59 21.23 -30.96
CA ILE A 870 17.27 22.64 -30.71
C ILE A 870 18.55 23.51 -30.71
N VAL A 871 19.72 22.93 -30.37
CA VAL A 871 21.01 23.63 -30.42
C VAL A 871 21.44 23.85 -31.87
N ASN A 872 21.50 22.79 -32.68
CA ASN A 872 21.84 22.90 -34.11
C ASN A 872 20.87 23.81 -34.88
N ILE A 873 19.58 23.80 -34.53
CA ILE A 873 18.57 24.71 -35.12
C ILE A 873 18.82 26.16 -34.69
N ALA A 874 19.07 26.42 -33.40
CA ALA A 874 19.43 27.77 -32.94
C ALA A 874 20.71 28.29 -33.62
N GLU A 875 21.69 27.42 -33.88
CA GLU A 875 22.94 27.78 -34.57
C GLU A 875 22.78 27.94 -36.10
N HIS A 876 21.88 27.20 -36.76
CA HIS A 876 21.64 27.33 -38.21
C HIS A 876 20.80 28.56 -38.58
N TYR A 877 19.79 28.91 -37.77
CA TYR A 877 18.91 30.05 -38.02
C TYR A 877 19.64 31.41 -37.94
N ASP A 878 20.87 31.45 -37.40
CA ASP A 878 21.75 32.64 -37.38
C ASP A 878 22.24 33.04 -38.80
N LYS A 879 22.31 32.12 -39.77
CA LYS A 879 23.09 32.36 -41.02
C LYS A 879 22.40 32.13 -42.35
N ALA A 880 21.46 31.18 -42.49
CA ALA A 880 20.66 31.06 -43.71
C ALA A 880 19.41 30.19 -43.53
N ILE A 881 18.25 30.66 -43.99
CA ILE A 881 17.05 29.83 -44.11
C ILE A 881 17.10 29.06 -45.43
N ARG A 882 17.26 27.73 -45.35
CA ARG A 882 16.91 26.79 -46.40
C ARG A 882 16.08 25.64 -45.83
N PRO A 883 15.02 25.19 -46.51
CA PRO A 883 14.28 24.01 -46.09
C PRO A 883 15.05 22.74 -46.51
N GLU A 884 15.77 22.12 -45.59
CA GLU A 884 16.18 20.72 -45.77
C GLU A 884 15.01 19.81 -45.36
N VAL A 885 14.46 19.10 -46.35
CA VAL A 885 13.41 18.09 -46.17
C VAL A 885 13.92 16.81 -46.81
N GLY A 886 14.07 15.74 -46.02
CA GLY A 886 14.62 14.48 -46.54
C GLY A 886 14.50 13.26 -45.64
N ILE A 887 14.36 13.41 -44.32
CA ILE A 887 14.25 12.27 -43.39
C ILE A 887 12.78 12.08 -42.96
N PRO A 888 12.16 10.91 -43.19
CA PRO A 888 10.75 10.66 -42.90
C PRO A 888 10.52 10.27 -41.43
N LEU A 889 9.72 11.08 -40.73
CA LEU A 889 9.58 11.01 -39.27
C LEU A 889 8.14 10.68 -38.86
N ARG A 890 7.86 9.39 -38.71
CA ARG A 890 6.46 8.90 -38.65
C ARG A 890 5.84 8.90 -37.25
N ARG A 891 6.65 8.94 -36.18
CA ARG A 891 6.16 8.63 -34.82
C ARG A 891 5.75 9.82 -33.95
N ARG A 892 6.28 11.03 -34.18
CA ARG A 892 6.18 12.16 -33.25
C ARG A 892 4.75 12.71 -33.08
N LEU A 893 4.03 12.98 -34.17
CA LEU A 893 2.59 13.32 -34.10
C LEU A 893 1.66 12.13 -33.81
N ARG A 894 2.04 10.91 -34.20
CA ARG A 894 1.15 9.74 -34.07
C ARG A 894 0.73 9.49 -32.61
N HIS A 895 1.63 9.69 -31.65
CA HIS A 895 1.31 9.57 -30.21
C HIS A 895 0.34 10.64 -29.69
N PHE A 896 0.24 11.80 -30.35
CA PHE A 896 -0.71 12.88 -30.03
C PHE A 896 -2.14 12.58 -30.50
N PHE A 897 -2.32 11.77 -31.55
CA PHE A 897 -3.62 11.53 -32.18
C PHE A 897 -4.17 10.09 -32.02
N LEU A 898 -3.34 9.09 -31.71
CA LEU A 898 -3.76 7.68 -31.66
C LEU A 898 -4.13 7.15 -30.27
N LYS A 899 -3.75 7.84 -29.19
CA LYS A 899 -4.38 7.60 -27.88
C LYS A 899 -5.74 8.28 -27.87
N GLY A 900 -6.77 7.60 -27.36
CA GLY A 900 -8.19 7.99 -27.43
C GLY A 900 -8.62 9.26 -26.68
N SER A 901 -7.74 10.23 -26.51
CA SER A 901 -8.04 11.56 -26.00
C SER A 901 -8.69 12.46 -27.06
N LEU A 902 -9.91 12.93 -26.75
CA LEU A 902 -10.57 14.15 -27.25
C LEU A 902 -11.06 14.23 -28.71
N MET A 903 -10.43 13.58 -29.70
CA MET A 903 -10.80 13.75 -31.14
C MET A 903 -11.98 12.89 -31.63
N LYS A 904 -13.15 13.00 -30.98
CA LYS A 904 -14.47 12.62 -31.55
C LYS A 904 -15.56 13.70 -31.37
N ARG A 905 -15.17 14.94 -31.03
CA ARG A 905 -16.06 16.13 -31.10
C ARG A 905 -15.63 17.09 -32.21
N SER A 906 -16.62 17.85 -32.68
CA SER A 906 -16.67 18.64 -33.92
C SER A 906 -15.46 19.53 -34.25
N HIS A 907 -15.20 19.69 -35.56
CA HIS A 907 -14.24 20.61 -36.17
C HIS A 907 -14.53 22.10 -35.89
N ARG A 908 -14.45 22.56 -34.64
CA ARG A 908 -14.47 23.99 -34.30
C ARG A 908 -13.47 24.31 -33.19
N ARG A 909 -12.43 25.08 -33.56
CA ARG A 909 -11.36 25.64 -32.71
C ARG A 909 -10.27 24.66 -32.27
N MET A 910 -9.31 24.40 -33.15
CA MET A 910 -7.92 24.41 -32.68
C MET A 910 -7.55 25.87 -32.38
N ILE A 911 -6.95 26.10 -31.21
CA ILE A 911 -6.56 27.43 -30.75
C ILE A 911 -5.28 27.85 -31.46
N VAL A 912 -5.27 29.08 -31.99
CA VAL A 912 -4.08 29.69 -32.59
C VAL A 912 -3.00 29.82 -31.51
N PRO A 913 -1.80 29.23 -31.68
CA PRO A 913 -0.67 29.55 -30.82
C PRO A 913 -0.36 31.04 -31.02
N ARG A 914 -0.40 31.85 -29.96
CA ARG A 914 0.13 33.21 -30.06
C ARG A 914 1.65 33.10 -30.26
N PRO A 915 2.24 33.87 -31.19
CA PRO A 915 3.68 33.85 -31.37
C PRO A 915 4.34 34.36 -30.09
N PHE A 916 5.32 33.61 -29.58
CA PHE A 916 6.35 34.23 -28.75
C PHE A 916 7.17 35.12 -29.68
N THR A 917 7.12 36.43 -29.42
CA THR A 917 8.08 37.37 -29.99
C THR A 917 9.44 37.06 -29.37
N ILE A 918 10.46 36.91 -30.22
CA ILE A 918 11.87 37.05 -29.83
C ILE A 918 12.19 38.54 -29.79
#